data_AF-A0A6P6ITE8-F1
#
_entry.id   AF-A0A6P6ITE8-F1
#
_cell.length_a   1.000
_cell.length_b   1.000
_cell.length_c   1.000
_cell.angle_alpha   90.00
_cell.angle_beta   90.00
_cell.angle_gamma   90.00
#
_symmetry.space_group_name_H-M   'P 1'
#
loop_
_entity.id
_entity.type
_entity.pdbx_description
1 polymer ?
#
loop_
_entity_poly.entity_id
_entity_poly.type
_entity_poly.pdbx_seq_one_letter_code
_entity_poly.pdbx_strand_id
1 'polypeptide(L)'
;MCGLHLKFCSQDGYCTDYPTGPCCHCRSGYYGNGRQCLPMGISQPLSGKLNGLVSVGDIKVQLNNVDIHGFAVVGEGRVYISISPVPAQAGWALMAVSPLVSTFGWLFALELQDHLNGFSISGAEFSHRAELVFSPQGQRVTIIQEVQGMDSFNHLNFDIRINGDLPSIPDGAKVHILPFKETYQYNQSVVTSSSLREYMVVSENGGSETFSNKLHQNVSFRSCEHSPWTIPDFQQVNVEHLMVTFTEGTTLRYAITNKVGPIGGELPGLVELNPCSTGKHHCDPMALCLPGDGTQYHCQCAEGFHGDGRNCYDVDECAEGLSSCGPHSECVNMPGGHHCNCQSGYEFDLDLHVCVGPSFSSSTDIDECFLQLCHPFASCFNTQGSFHCQCWPEYKGDGFLCQPPQKPKPILTVCQQHRESLQENLSIYPDLEAFIPQCDEKGQYKALQCLGTTGHCWCVDSRGQERVGTRTMPGTAHANCDQPAALLPRVETVCERWRLSLLTHYNGRPSSQDYMPLCDAHGNFLPVQCYGNSSFCWCVDHQGIEIIGTRSYDDVKPPCISGDAAALNNALMHPVISSSPSGPAILYTQASQIGVIPLDETDPVQDKSTVLLALKDSIVIGISFDCQENMLYWTDFGRRTINRALLGFGSEPESVISQGLVQPEGIAIDTVHRKLFWADSGKDRIETSGLDGRSRQVLIDSDLVNPRAIVVDAKRGTLYWSDWNRDAPKIESSSLEGQKRKVLVQLGLMLPNALTLDLDTNRLCWADAGTKKLECISPDGTERRVFQDALDYPFSLAIYDSHFYYTDWERDGIMVIDQSTGENTAYLPIQHSHLYGIIVIPSQCL
;
A
#
# COMPACT_ATOMS: atom_id res chain seq x y z
N MET A 1 -49.35 26.23 -9.69
CA MET A 1 -49.54 24.84 -9.20
C MET A 1 -48.67 24.54 -7.99
N CYS A 2 -47.56 25.27 -7.80
CA CYS A 2 -46.68 25.17 -6.65
C CYS A 2 -47.34 25.25 -5.26
N GLY A 3 -48.43 26.00 -5.08
CA GLY A 3 -49.13 26.08 -3.78
C GLY A 3 -49.70 24.74 -3.25
N LEU A 4 -49.95 23.75 -4.14
CA LEU A 4 -50.35 22.39 -3.77
C LEU A 4 -49.17 21.41 -3.72
N HIS A 5 -48.07 21.71 -4.42
CA HIS A 5 -46.91 20.83 -4.62
C HIS A 5 -45.69 21.20 -3.78
N LEU A 6 -45.76 22.27 -2.97
CA LEU A 6 -44.70 22.70 -2.05
C LEU A 6 -44.33 21.62 -1.03
N LYS A 7 -45.22 20.66 -0.76
CA LYS A 7 -44.95 19.50 0.11
C LYS A 7 -43.96 18.48 -0.47
N PHE A 8 -43.65 18.55 -1.76
CA PHE A 8 -42.75 17.61 -2.44
C PHE A 8 -41.36 18.17 -2.73
N CYS A 9 -41.13 19.46 -2.46
CA CYS A 9 -39.81 20.07 -2.54
C CYS A 9 -39.15 20.03 -1.16
N SER A 10 -37.81 20.04 -1.13
CA SER A 10 -37.06 20.18 0.12
C SER A 10 -37.43 21.51 0.81
N GLN A 11 -37.27 21.57 2.14
CA GLN A 11 -37.40 22.80 2.91
C GLN A 11 -36.40 23.88 2.43
N ASP A 12 -35.22 23.44 2.01
CA ASP A 12 -34.16 24.26 1.42
C ASP A 12 -34.33 24.47 -0.09
N GLY A 13 -35.45 23.99 -0.64
CA GLY A 13 -35.86 24.20 -2.01
C GLY A 13 -36.90 25.31 -2.18
N TYR A 14 -37.19 25.60 -3.44
CA TYR A 14 -38.34 26.40 -3.86
C TYR A 14 -38.96 25.79 -5.12
N CYS A 15 -40.25 26.04 -5.33
CA CYS A 15 -41.00 25.53 -6.46
C CYS A 15 -41.18 26.61 -7.53
N THR A 16 -40.98 26.24 -8.80
CA THR A 16 -41.23 27.09 -9.97
C THR A 16 -42.31 26.45 -10.85
N ASP A 17 -43.31 27.23 -11.24
CA ASP A 17 -44.37 26.80 -12.15
C ASP A 17 -43.92 26.97 -13.61
N TYR A 18 -43.79 25.87 -14.36
CA TYR A 18 -43.56 25.86 -15.81
C TYR A 18 -44.87 25.67 -16.57
N PRO A 19 -44.92 25.94 -17.90
CA PRO A 19 -46.15 25.80 -18.69
C PRO A 19 -46.79 24.40 -18.64
N THR A 20 -45.98 23.36 -18.43
CA THR A 20 -46.42 21.96 -18.41
C THR A 20 -46.58 21.38 -17.00
N GLY A 21 -46.12 22.06 -15.95
CA GLY A 21 -46.21 21.61 -14.55
C GLY A 21 -45.15 22.25 -13.63
N PRO A 22 -45.16 21.98 -12.31
CA PRO A 22 -44.20 22.54 -11.37
C PRO A 22 -42.89 21.72 -11.27
N CYS A 23 -41.75 22.38 -11.06
CA CYS A 23 -40.47 21.74 -10.66
C CYS A 23 -39.91 22.35 -9.37
N CYS A 24 -39.09 21.58 -8.66
CA CYS A 24 -38.36 22.04 -7.47
C CYS A 24 -36.93 22.42 -7.85
N HIS A 25 -36.37 23.42 -7.16
CA HIS A 25 -34.97 23.85 -7.29
C HIS A 25 -34.40 24.16 -5.90
N CYS A 26 -33.11 23.91 -5.69
CA CYS A 26 -32.45 24.26 -4.43
C CYS A 26 -32.22 25.77 -4.35
N ARG A 27 -32.27 26.32 -3.13
CA ARG A 27 -31.94 27.73 -2.88
C ARG A 27 -30.43 27.96 -3.02
N SER A 28 -30.05 29.23 -3.17
CA SER A 28 -28.64 29.62 -3.21
C SER A 28 -27.88 29.13 -1.96
N GLY A 29 -26.70 28.55 -2.14
CA GLY A 29 -25.91 27.92 -1.08
C GLY A 29 -26.15 26.41 -0.90
N TYR A 30 -27.14 25.85 -1.61
CA TYR A 30 -27.45 24.43 -1.63
C TYR A 30 -27.32 23.88 -3.05
N TYR A 31 -26.83 22.65 -3.19
CA TYR A 31 -26.81 21.92 -4.45
C TYR A 31 -27.70 20.67 -4.35
N GLY A 32 -28.20 20.19 -5.50
CA GLY A 32 -29.20 19.11 -5.56
C GLY A 32 -30.28 19.36 -6.61
N ASN A 33 -31.25 18.45 -6.69
CA ASN A 33 -32.31 18.49 -7.71
C ASN A 33 -33.59 19.26 -7.25
N GLY A 34 -33.52 19.95 -6.10
CA GLY A 34 -34.63 20.71 -5.52
C GLY A 34 -35.62 19.90 -4.67
N ARG A 35 -35.76 18.60 -4.94
CA ARG A 35 -36.46 17.68 -4.03
C ARG A 35 -35.57 17.27 -2.87
N GLN A 36 -34.29 17.09 -3.18
CA GLN A 36 -33.22 16.80 -2.25
C GLN A 36 -32.18 17.92 -2.41
N CYS A 37 -31.84 18.59 -1.31
CA CYS A 37 -30.92 19.73 -1.30
C CYS A 37 -29.97 19.58 -0.12
N LEU A 38 -28.67 19.76 -0.37
CA LEU A 38 -27.64 19.70 0.65
C LEU A 38 -26.83 21.01 0.66
N PRO A 39 -26.45 21.51 1.85
CA PRO A 39 -25.54 22.65 1.95
C PRO A 39 -24.14 22.25 1.48
N MET A 40 -23.36 23.22 0.98
CA MET A 40 -21.98 22.94 0.55
C MET A 40 -21.06 22.66 1.74
N GLY A 41 -20.21 21.62 1.61
CA GLY A 41 -19.10 21.32 2.51
C GLY A 41 -19.43 20.72 3.86
N ILE A 42 -20.62 20.15 3.99
CA ILE A 42 -20.90 19.19 5.05
C ILE A 42 -20.25 17.83 4.75
N SER A 43 -20.01 17.06 5.80
CA SER A 43 -19.78 15.63 5.67
C SER A 43 -21.14 14.97 5.50
N GLN A 44 -21.34 14.25 4.39
CA GLN A 44 -22.57 13.55 4.10
C GLN A 44 -22.40 12.07 4.43
N PRO A 45 -23.04 11.55 5.50
CA PRO A 45 -22.95 10.14 5.85
C PRO A 45 -23.58 9.25 4.78
N LEU A 46 -22.90 8.13 4.53
CA LEU A 46 -23.28 7.09 3.57
C LEU A 46 -23.44 5.77 4.32
N SER A 47 -24.62 5.16 4.25
CA SER A 47 -24.89 3.86 4.87
C SER A 47 -25.61 2.93 3.90
N GLY A 48 -25.22 1.67 3.87
CA GLY A 48 -25.83 0.73 2.95
C GLY A 48 -25.50 -0.72 3.24
N LYS A 49 -26.11 -1.61 2.45
CA LYS A 49 -25.91 -3.05 2.55
C LYS A 49 -25.38 -3.62 1.23
N LEU A 50 -24.46 -4.57 1.33
CA LEU A 50 -23.94 -5.35 0.20
C LEU A 50 -24.46 -6.79 0.28
N ASN A 51 -25.09 -7.22 -0.81
CA ASN A 51 -25.65 -8.56 -0.95
C ASN A 51 -25.24 -9.21 -2.28
N GLY A 52 -25.19 -10.53 -2.32
CA GLY A 52 -25.11 -11.28 -3.58
C GLY A 52 -24.15 -12.46 -3.54
N LEU A 53 -23.94 -13.08 -4.70
CA LEU A 53 -23.13 -14.29 -4.84
C LEU A 53 -22.00 -14.04 -5.84
N VAL A 54 -20.76 -14.09 -5.34
CA VAL A 54 -19.55 -13.93 -6.17
C VAL A 54 -18.74 -15.22 -6.19
N SER A 55 -18.11 -15.52 -7.32
CA SER A 55 -17.16 -16.63 -7.44
C SER A 55 -15.74 -16.11 -7.62
N VAL A 56 -14.76 -16.68 -6.92
CA VAL A 56 -13.33 -16.46 -7.14
C VAL A 56 -12.70 -17.80 -7.49
N GLY A 57 -12.41 -18.02 -8.78
CA GLY A 57 -12.10 -19.36 -9.28
C GLY A 57 -13.28 -20.32 -9.05
N ASP A 58 -13.03 -21.45 -8.38
CA ASP A 58 -14.07 -22.45 -8.03
C ASP A 58 -14.78 -22.14 -6.71
N ILE A 59 -14.34 -21.12 -5.96
CA ILE A 59 -14.87 -20.78 -4.64
C ILE A 59 -16.06 -19.85 -4.80
N LYS A 60 -17.23 -20.28 -4.34
CA LYS A 60 -18.44 -19.43 -4.27
C LYS A 60 -18.55 -18.80 -2.89
N VAL A 61 -18.65 -17.47 -2.85
CA VAL A 61 -18.76 -16.67 -1.64
C VAL A 61 -20.08 -15.94 -1.65
N GLN A 62 -20.91 -16.23 -0.64
CA GLN A 62 -22.18 -15.55 -0.43
C GLN A 62 -21.94 -14.31 0.46
N LEU A 63 -22.26 -13.13 -0.06
CA LEU A 63 -22.29 -11.87 0.68
C LEU A 63 -23.73 -11.65 1.16
N ASN A 64 -23.95 -11.74 2.46
CA ASN A 64 -25.26 -11.58 3.08
C ASN A 64 -25.24 -10.41 4.05
N ASN A 65 -25.93 -9.32 3.69
CA ASN A 65 -26.12 -8.16 4.54
C ASN A 65 -24.80 -7.58 5.09
N VAL A 66 -23.77 -7.49 4.24
CA VAL A 66 -22.47 -6.91 4.63
C VAL A 66 -22.63 -5.40 4.72
N ASP A 67 -22.15 -4.80 5.81
CA ASP A 67 -22.34 -3.38 6.05
C ASP A 67 -21.40 -2.53 5.19
N ILE A 68 -21.95 -1.43 4.68
CA ILE A 68 -21.21 -0.38 4.00
C ILE A 68 -21.43 0.90 4.80
N HIS A 69 -20.34 1.51 5.25
CA HIS A 69 -20.36 2.81 5.91
C HIS A 69 -19.32 3.73 5.30
N GLY A 70 -19.59 5.01 5.28
CA GLY A 70 -18.69 5.99 4.71
C GLY A 70 -19.24 7.40 4.81
N PHE A 71 -18.54 8.32 4.19
CA PHE A 71 -18.97 9.69 4.07
C PHE A 71 -18.42 10.33 2.79
N ALA A 72 -19.12 11.36 2.31
CA ALA A 72 -18.68 12.20 1.21
C ALA A 72 -18.49 13.63 1.71
N VAL A 73 -17.41 14.30 1.31
CA VAL A 73 -17.23 15.72 1.58
C VAL A 73 -17.88 16.50 0.45
N VAL A 74 -19.04 17.06 0.76
CA VAL A 74 -19.92 17.68 -0.22
C VAL A 74 -19.24 18.88 -0.87
N GLY A 75 -19.21 18.90 -2.20
CA GLY A 75 -18.64 20.03 -2.95
C GLY A 75 -17.12 19.98 -3.10
N GLU A 76 -16.46 18.88 -2.72
CA GLU A 76 -15.02 18.69 -2.94
C GLU A 76 -14.66 17.44 -3.75
N GLY A 77 -15.65 16.60 -4.09
CA GLY A 77 -15.39 15.42 -4.91
C GLY A 77 -14.79 14.22 -4.17
N ARG A 78 -14.62 14.31 -2.85
CA ARG A 78 -13.97 13.29 -2.01
C ARG A 78 -14.99 12.35 -1.38
N VAL A 79 -14.79 11.05 -1.52
CA VAL A 79 -15.67 10.01 -0.96
C VAL A 79 -14.83 8.90 -0.33
N TYR A 80 -15.21 8.48 0.87
CA TYR A 80 -14.56 7.43 1.64
C TYR A 80 -15.58 6.36 2.01
N ILE A 81 -15.30 5.10 1.69
CA ILE A 81 -16.21 3.97 1.96
C ILE A 81 -15.43 2.83 2.61
N SER A 82 -16.01 2.25 3.65
CA SER A 82 -15.58 1.01 4.30
C SER A 82 -16.68 -0.04 4.17
N ILE A 83 -16.29 -1.27 3.81
CA ILE A 83 -17.18 -2.41 3.65
C ILE A 83 -16.70 -3.50 4.62
N SER A 84 -17.55 -3.93 5.54
CA SER A 84 -17.20 -4.90 6.58
C SER A 84 -18.44 -5.57 7.19
N PRO A 85 -18.38 -6.84 7.61
CA PRO A 85 -17.26 -7.77 7.43
C PRO A 85 -17.26 -8.40 6.02
N VAL A 86 -16.11 -8.41 5.35
CA VAL A 86 -15.96 -9.05 4.03
C VAL A 86 -15.22 -10.38 4.20
N PRO A 87 -15.77 -11.52 3.73
CA PRO A 87 -15.08 -12.80 3.77
C PRO A 87 -13.73 -12.73 3.04
N ALA A 88 -12.66 -13.26 3.65
CA ALA A 88 -11.30 -13.21 3.11
C ALA A 88 -11.20 -13.78 1.68
N GLN A 89 -12.02 -14.81 1.38
CA GLN A 89 -12.07 -15.48 0.08
C GLN A 89 -12.52 -14.55 -1.06
N ALA A 90 -13.26 -13.48 -0.77
CA ALA A 90 -13.70 -12.49 -1.75
C ALA A 90 -13.03 -11.12 -1.58
N GLY A 91 -12.54 -10.79 -0.37
CA GLY A 91 -12.04 -9.46 -0.05
C GLY A 91 -10.89 -8.98 -0.94
N TRP A 92 -9.92 -9.85 -1.23
CA TRP A 92 -8.81 -9.52 -2.12
C TRP A 92 -9.28 -9.19 -3.54
N ALA A 93 -10.17 -10.02 -4.08
CA ALA A 93 -10.72 -9.87 -5.43
C ALA A 93 -11.62 -8.63 -5.57
N LEU A 94 -12.37 -8.29 -4.51
CA LEU A 94 -13.24 -7.12 -4.49
C LEU A 94 -12.47 -5.80 -4.64
N MET A 95 -11.19 -5.74 -4.27
CA MET A 95 -10.39 -4.52 -4.45
C MET A 95 -10.35 -4.02 -5.89
N ALA A 96 -10.43 -4.91 -6.88
CA ALA A 96 -10.46 -4.55 -8.30
C ALA A 96 -11.84 -4.05 -8.80
N VAL A 97 -12.87 -4.10 -7.94
CA VAL A 97 -14.26 -3.76 -8.28
C VAL A 97 -14.57 -2.29 -7.95
N SER A 98 -13.96 -1.39 -8.71
CA SER A 98 -14.12 0.06 -8.53
C SER A 98 -15.56 0.63 -8.59
N PRO A 99 -16.56 0.03 -9.27
CA PRO A 99 -17.94 0.52 -9.21
C PRO A 99 -18.60 0.50 -7.82
N LEU A 100 -18.01 -0.20 -6.84
CA LEU A 100 -18.46 -0.13 -5.45
C LEU A 100 -18.28 1.26 -4.84
N VAL A 101 -17.35 2.08 -5.35
CA VAL A 101 -17.09 3.45 -4.89
C VAL A 101 -17.30 4.49 -6.00
N SER A 102 -17.03 4.18 -7.27
CA SER A 102 -17.03 5.18 -8.35
C SER A 102 -18.41 5.78 -8.63
N THR A 103 -19.51 5.07 -8.35
CA THR A 103 -20.86 5.63 -8.46
C THR A 103 -21.09 6.79 -7.48
N PHE A 104 -20.59 6.65 -6.25
CA PHE A 104 -20.64 7.72 -5.25
C PHE A 104 -19.66 8.84 -5.58
N GLY A 105 -18.52 8.49 -6.20
CA GLY A 105 -17.60 9.47 -6.79
C GLY A 105 -18.25 10.34 -7.86
N TRP A 106 -19.07 9.76 -8.75
CA TRP A 106 -19.90 10.51 -9.71
C TRP A 106 -20.99 11.32 -9.02
N LEU A 107 -21.63 10.75 -7.99
CA LEU A 107 -22.72 11.40 -7.24
C LEU A 107 -22.24 12.71 -6.61
N PHE A 108 -21.06 12.70 -5.98
CA PHE A 108 -20.52 13.83 -5.21
C PHE A 108 -19.33 14.54 -5.86
N ALA A 109 -19.09 14.34 -7.16
CA ALA A 109 -18.00 14.97 -7.89
C ALA A 109 -18.02 16.50 -7.73
N LEU A 110 -16.84 17.11 -7.66
CA LEU A 110 -16.70 18.57 -7.68
C LEU A 110 -17.18 19.12 -9.04
N GLU A 111 -18.17 20.00 -9.00
CA GLU A 111 -18.76 20.64 -10.20
C GLU A 111 -17.85 21.75 -10.73
N LEU A 112 -17.47 21.66 -12.01
CA LEU A 112 -16.70 22.70 -12.69
C LEU A 112 -17.56 23.42 -13.74
N GLN A 113 -17.62 24.75 -13.63
CA GLN A 113 -18.38 25.62 -14.53
C GLN A 113 -19.89 25.26 -14.52
N ASP A 114 -20.49 24.96 -15.68
CA ASP A 114 -21.91 24.62 -15.83
C ASP A 114 -22.18 23.10 -15.86
N HIS A 115 -21.23 22.28 -15.37
CA HIS A 115 -21.38 20.82 -15.37
C HIS A 115 -21.85 20.33 -14.00
N LEU A 116 -22.89 19.50 -14.01
CA LEU A 116 -23.56 19.04 -12.79
C LEU A 116 -23.10 17.64 -12.40
N ASN A 117 -22.89 17.40 -11.11
CA ASN A 117 -22.58 16.08 -10.58
C ASN A 117 -23.84 15.21 -10.49
N GLY A 118 -23.68 13.94 -10.13
CA GLY A 118 -24.81 13.03 -10.04
C GLY A 118 -25.86 13.45 -9.02
N PHE A 119 -25.49 14.13 -7.92
CA PHE A 119 -26.42 14.54 -6.87
C PHE A 119 -27.30 15.71 -7.33
N SER A 120 -26.72 16.72 -7.99
CA SER A 120 -27.45 17.81 -8.62
C SER A 120 -28.47 17.33 -9.66
N ILE A 121 -28.17 16.22 -10.33
CA ILE A 121 -29.01 15.66 -11.38
C ILE A 121 -30.10 14.74 -10.82
N SER A 122 -29.74 13.81 -9.93
CA SER A 122 -30.63 12.74 -9.46
C SER A 122 -31.25 13.00 -8.08
N GLY A 123 -30.68 13.90 -7.27
CA GLY A 123 -31.02 14.03 -5.85
C GLY A 123 -30.74 12.75 -5.06
N ALA A 124 -29.79 11.93 -5.52
CA ALA A 124 -29.51 10.59 -5.02
C ALA A 124 -30.72 9.62 -5.05
N GLU A 125 -31.69 9.84 -5.93
CA GLU A 125 -32.77 8.88 -6.22
C GLU A 125 -32.51 8.26 -7.61
N PHE A 126 -31.84 7.11 -7.63
CA PHE A 126 -31.46 6.45 -8.89
C PHE A 126 -31.25 4.94 -8.74
N SER A 127 -31.41 4.24 -9.86
CA SER A 127 -31.00 2.85 -10.05
C SER A 127 -29.79 2.81 -10.97
N HIS A 128 -28.71 2.16 -10.53
CA HIS A 128 -27.48 2.02 -11.29
C HIS A 128 -27.20 0.54 -11.57
N ARG A 129 -26.90 0.24 -12.83
CA ARG A 129 -26.48 -1.08 -13.31
C ARG A 129 -25.13 -0.97 -13.98
N ALA A 130 -24.14 -1.67 -13.43
CA ALA A 130 -22.81 -1.79 -13.99
C ALA A 130 -22.49 -3.25 -14.35
N GLU A 131 -21.80 -3.42 -15.46
CA GLU A 131 -21.25 -4.69 -15.92
C GLU A 131 -19.74 -4.52 -16.12
N LEU A 132 -18.97 -5.34 -15.42
CA LEU A 132 -17.52 -5.30 -15.39
C LEU A 132 -16.97 -6.61 -15.96
N VAL A 133 -16.12 -6.50 -17.00
CA VAL A 133 -15.49 -7.66 -17.65
C VAL A 133 -13.98 -7.56 -17.50
N PHE A 134 -13.37 -8.54 -16.82
CA PHE A 134 -11.94 -8.58 -16.54
C PHE A 134 -11.17 -9.25 -17.70
N SER A 135 -9.96 -8.76 -17.98
CA SER A 135 -9.05 -9.31 -18.99
C SER A 135 -7.74 -9.73 -18.33
N PRO A 136 -7.09 -10.82 -18.79
CA PRO A 136 -7.37 -11.59 -20.01
C PRO A 136 -8.39 -12.75 -19.86
N GLN A 137 -8.78 -13.08 -18.64
CA GLN A 137 -9.53 -14.31 -18.33
C GLN A 137 -11.04 -14.22 -18.62
N GLY A 138 -11.57 -13.02 -18.84
CA GLY A 138 -12.95 -12.81 -19.29
C GLY A 138 -14.02 -12.94 -18.21
N GLN A 139 -13.65 -12.94 -16.92
CA GLN A 139 -14.64 -13.00 -15.83
C GLN A 139 -15.56 -11.78 -15.89
N ARG A 140 -16.80 -11.98 -15.47
CA ARG A 140 -17.86 -10.98 -15.57
C ARG A 140 -18.58 -10.83 -14.24
N VAL A 141 -18.69 -9.60 -13.78
CA VAL A 141 -19.48 -9.23 -12.61
C VAL A 141 -20.53 -8.21 -13.00
N THR A 142 -21.73 -8.38 -12.46
CA THR A 142 -22.83 -7.43 -12.55
C THR A 142 -23.09 -6.81 -11.19
N ILE A 143 -23.23 -5.49 -11.15
CA ILE A 143 -23.47 -4.71 -9.95
C ILE A 143 -24.74 -3.91 -10.17
N ILE A 144 -25.67 -3.99 -9.22
CA ILE A 144 -26.90 -3.20 -9.19
C ILE A 144 -26.90 -2.41 -7.90
N GLN A 145 -27.08 -1.11 -7.97
CA GLN A 145 -27.16 -0.21 -6.83
C GLN A 145 -28.49 0.53 -6.88
N GLU A 146 -29.24 0.48 -5.79
CA GLU A 146 -30.51 1.19 -5.63
C GLU A 146 -30.34 2.24 -4.54
N VAL A 147 -30.57 3.51 -4.87
CA VAL A 147 -30.45 4.64 -3.95
C VAL A 147 -31.79 5.38 -3.91
N GLN A 148 -32.36 5.55 -2.71
CA GLN A 148 -33.72 6.03 -2.52
C GLN A 148 -33.80 7.49 -2.04
N GLY A 149 -32.74 8.27 -2.26
CA GLY A 149 -32.59 9.61 -1.71
C GLY A 149 -32.12 9.60 -0.25
N MET A 150 -32.36 10.71 0.44
CA MET A 150 -31.99 10.89 1.85
C MET A 150 -33.20 10.61 2.75
N ASP A 151 -32.93 10.02 3.92
CA ASP A 151 -33.95 9.80 4.95
C ASP A 151 -34.27 11.08 5.75
N SER A 152 -35.14 10.97 6.75
CA SER A 152 -35.57 12.07 7.62
C SER A 152 -34.44 12.69 8.46
N PHE A 153 -33.28 12.05 8.52
CA PHE A 153 -32.09 12.49 9.23
C PHE A 153 -30.96 12.93 8.30
N ASN A 154 -31.25 13.07 7.00
CA ASN A 154 -30.25 13.33 5.96
C ASN A 154 -29.18 12.22 5.83
N HIS A 155 -29.45 10.96 6.15
CA HIS A 155 -28.54 9.88 5.79
C HIS A 155 -28.84 9.36 4.40
N LEU A 156 -27.80 9.07 3.62
CA LEU A 156 -27.95 8.41 2.33
C LEU A 156 -27.96 6.89 2.52
N ASN A 157 -29.12 6.27 2.30
CA ASN A 157 -29.29 4.83 2.37
C ASN A 157 -29.30 4.19 0.98
N PHE A 158 -28.56 3.09 0.81
CA PHE A 158 -28.49 2.37 -0.47
C PHE A 158 -28.30 0.87 -0.32
N ASP A 159 -28.77 0.14 -1.32
CA ASP A 159 -28.61 -1.31 -1.43
C ASP A 159 -27.76 -1.67 -2.64
N ILE A 160 -26.70 -2.44 -2.42
CA ILE A 160 -25.82 -2.94 -3.48
C ILE A 160 -26.01 -4.45 -3.64
N ARG A 161 -26.26 -4.89 -4.86
CA ARG A 161 -26.27 -6.30 -5.26
C ARG A 161 -25.15 -6.59 -6.25
N ILE A 162 -24.24 -7.50 -5.90
CA ILE A 162 -23.13 -7.92 -6.75
C ILE A 162 -23.24 -9.42 -7.06
N ASN A 163 -23.19 -9.78 -8.34
CA ASN A 163 -23.23 -11.18 -8.75
C ASN A 163 -22.28 -11.45 -9.94
N GLY A 164 -21.62 -12.59 -9.93
CA GLY A 164 -20.79 -13.05 -11.03
C GLY A 164 -19.41 -13.54 -10.60
N ASP A 165 -18.48 -13.57 -11.55
CA ASP A 165 -17.15 -14.13 -11.34
C ASP A 165 -16.12 -13.00 -11.24
N LEU A 166 -15.24 -13.10 -10.26
CA LEU A 166 -14.17 -12.17 -9.97
C LEU A 166 -12.80 -12.80 -10.29
N PRO A 167 -11.78 -11.99 -10.63
CA PRO A 167 -10.42 -12.47 -10.78
C PRO A 167 -9.85 -12.95 -9.45
N SER A 168 -8.96 -13.94 -9.50
CA SER A 168 -8.20 -14.35 -8.32
C SER A 168 -7.08 -13.34 -8.08
N ILE A 169 -7.07 -12.73 -6.89
CA ILE A 169 -6.01 -11.83 -6.44
C ILE A 169 -5.31 -12.53 -5.26
N PRO A 170 -3.97 -12.69 -5.29
CA PRO A 170 -3.25 -13.37 -4.23
C PRO A 170 -3.47 -12.71 -2.86
N ASP A 171 -3.52 -13.53 -1.82
CA ASP A 171 -3.59 -13.04 -0.45
C ASP A 171 -2.37 -12.15 -0.14
N GLY A 172 -2.61 -11.06 0.59
CA GLY A 172 -1.60 -10.05 0.94
C GLY A 172 -1.26 -9.07 -0.19
N ALA A 173 -1.77 -9.27 -1.41
CA ALA A 173 -1.47 -8.39 -2.54
C ALA A 173 -2.11 -7.00 -2.39
N LYS A 174 -1.45 -5.98 -2.95
CA LYS A 174 -1.97 -4.61 -3.06
C LYS A 174 -2.48 -4.35 -4.46
N VAL A 175 -3.60 -3.64 -4.57
CA VAL A 175 -4.17 -3.24 -5.86
C VAL A 175 -4.00 -1.73 -6.04
N HIS A 176 -3.33 -1.34 -7.12
CA HIS A 176 -3.14 0.06 -7.50
C HIS A 176 -3.94 0.35 -8.76
N ILE A 177 -4.88 1.29 -8.67
CA ILE A 177 -5.69 1.74 -9.81
C ILE A 177 -5.18 3.13 -10.22
N LEU A 178 -4.78 3.28 -11.48
CA LEU A 178 -4.25 4.54 -11.98
C LEU A 178 -5.37 5.58 -12.17
N PRO A 179 -5.07 6.90 -12.13
CA PRO A 179 -6.04 7.93 -12.45
C PRO A 179 -6.65 7.70 -13.85
N PHE A 180 -7.96 7.91 -13.98
CA PHE A 180 -8.67 7.69 -15.24
C PHE A 180 -9.76 8.73 -15.46
N LYS A 181 -10.17 8.87 -16.72
CA LYS A 181 -11.24 9.78 -17.12
C LYS A 181 -12.39 9.00 -17.74
N GLU A 182 -13.62 9.38 -17.42
CA GLU A 182 -14.82 8.70 -17.92
C GLU A 182 -15.79 9.68 -18.52
N THR A 183 -16.24 9.38 -19.74
CA THR A 183 -17.27 10.17 -20.40
C THR A 183 -18.64 9.56 -20.07
N TYR A 184 -19.54 10.40 -19.58
CA TYR A 184 -20.93 10.08 -19.30
C TYR A 184 -21.80 10.74 -20.36
N GLN A 185 -22.63 9.94 -21.02
CA GLN A 185 -23.62 10.40 -21.99
C GLN A 185 -24.97 10.51 -21.33
N TYR A 186 -25.57 11.69 -21.39
CA TYR A 186 -26.83 12.01 -20.72
C TYR A 186 -27.99 12.01 -21.72
N ASN A 187 -29.11 11.43 -21.31
CA ASN A 187 -30.36 11.44 -22.06
C ASN A 187 -31.55 11.47 -21.09
N GLN A 188 -31.99 12.68 -20.71
CA GLN A 188 -33.14 13.00 -19.86
C GLN A 188 -33.18 12.32 -18.49
N SER A 189 -33.44 11.02 -18.45
CA SER A 189 -33.63 10.21 -17.25
C SER A 189 -32.65 9.04 -17.18
N VAL A 190 -31.71 8.98 -18.12
CA VAL A 190 -30.73 7.90 -18.25
C VAL A 190 -29.35 8.49 -18.51
N VAL A 191 -28.33 7.97 -17.83
CA VAL A 191 -26.92 8.25 -18.09
C VAL A 191 -26.22 6.94 -18.42
N THR A 192 -25.44 6.91 -19.50
CA THR A 192 -24.64 5.74 -19.87
C THR A 192 -23.17 6.09 -19.96
N SER A 193 -22.31 5.12 -19.61
CA SER A 193 -20.87 5.26 -19.75
C SER A 193 -20.23 3.92 -20.08
N SER A 194 -19.12 3.95 -20.81
CA SER A 194 -18.32 2.78 -21.13
C SER A 194 -16.85 3.15 -21.09
N SER A 195 -16.06 2.35 -20.39
CA SER A 195 -14.68 2.68 -20.05
C SER A 195 -13.81 1.42 -20.04
N LEU A 196 -12.54 1.58 -20.39
CA LEU A 196 -11.50 0.56 -20.22
C LEU A 196 -10.53 1.06 -19.16
N ARG A 197 -10.40 0.33 -18.06
CA ARG A 197 -9.56 0.71 -16.92
C ARG A 197 -8.44 -0.30 -16.75
N GLU A 198 -7.27 0.18 -16.34
CA GLU A 198 -6.11 -0.64 -15.99
C GLU A 198 -5.87 -0.59 -14.48
N TYR A 199 -5.45 -1.72 -13.91
CA TYR A 199 -5.09 -1.82 -12.50
C TYR A 199 -3.89 -2.77 -12.34
N MET A 200 -3.03 -2.48 -11.38
CA MET A 200 -1.85 -3.28 -11.07
C MET A 200 -2.07 -4.05 -9.78
N VAL A 201 -1.73 -5.33 -9.78
CA VAL A 201 -1.71 -6.19 -8.60
C VAL A 201 -0.25 -6.40 -8.20
N VAL A 202 0.10 -5.97 -6.99
CA VAL A 202 1.44 -6.09 -6.41
C VAL A 202 1.38 -7.15 -5.31
N SER A 203 1.95 -8.31 -5.57
CA SER A 203 2.05 -9.41 -4.60
C SER A 203 2.95 -9.03 -3.40
N GLU A 204 2.81 -9.71 -2.26
CA GLU A 204 3.70 -9.53 -1.10
C GLU A 204 5.18 -9.79 -1.42
N ASN A 205 5.43 -10.62 -2.44
CA ASN A 205 6.77 -10.96 -2.91
C ASN A 205 7.37 -9.90 -3.86
N GLY A 206 6.69 -8.76 -4.06
CA GLY A 206 7.16 -7.64 -4.88
C GLY A 206 6.89 -7.79 -6.38
N GLY A 207 6.33 -8.91 -6.85
CA GLY A 207 5.91 -9.06 -8.25
C GLY A 207 4.68 -8.21 -8.55
N SER A 208 4.75 -7.38 -9.59
CA SER A 208 3.62 -6.57 -10.08
C SER A 208 3.13 -7.06 -11.44
N GLU A 209 1.82 -7.26 -11.58
CA GLU A 209 1.17 -7.58 -12.85
C GLU A 209 0.06 -6.57 -13.17
N THR A 210 -0.03 -6.16 -14.42
CA THR A 210 -1.06 -5.22 -14.89
C THR A 210 -2.21 -5.98 -15.53
N PHE A 211 -3.42 -5.66 -15.11
CA PHE A 211 -4.67 -6.20 -15.60
C PHE A 211 -5.56 -5.07 -16.11
N SER A 212 -6.57 -5.43 -16.91
CA SER A 212 -7.56 -4.46 -17.35
C SER A 212 -8.99 -4.98 -17.14
N ASN A 213 -9.92 -4.04 -17.01
CA ASN A 213 -11.33 -4.33 -16.97
C ASN A 213 -12.09 -3.36 -17.88
N LYS A 214 -13.12 -3.89 -18.54
CA LYS A 214 -14.05 -3.11 -19.35
C LYS A 214 -15.33 -2.91 -18.55
N LEU A 215 -15.68 -1.66 -18.32
CA LEU A 215 -16.90 -1.25 -17.64
C LEU A 215 -17.94 -0.79 -18.67
N HIS A 216 -19.16 -1.26 -18.51
CA HIS A 216 -20.36 -0.70 -19.12
C HIS A 216 -21.36 -0.39 -18.03
N GLN A 217 -21.87 0.83 -17.97
CA GLN A 217 -22.76 1.26 -16.90
C GLN A 217 -23.91 2.12 -17.39
N ASN A 218 -25.04 2.00 -16.71
CA ASN A 218 -26.27 2.72 -16.94
C ASN A 218 -26.86 3.16 -15.60
N VAL A 219 -27.10 4.46 -15.45
CA VAL A 219 -27.79 5.08 -14.31
C VAL A 219 -29.14 5.59 -14.79
N SER A 220 -30.22 5.18 -14.15
CA SER A 220 -31.58 5.63 -14.41
C SER A 220 -32.12 6.40 -13.21
N PHE A 221 -32.65 7.61 -13.45
CA PHE A 221 -33.13 8.52 -12.41
C PHE A 221 -34.37 9.27 -12.88
N ARG A 222 -35.01 10.04 -12.00
CA ARG A 222 -36.19 10.85 -12.34
C ARG A 222 -35.84 12.34 -12.38
N SER A 223 -35.82 12.91 -13.58
CA SER A 223 -35.72 14.37 -13.78
C SER A 223 -37.10 15.03 -13.86
N CYS A 224 -37.16 16.35 -13.65
CA CYS A 224 -38.40 17.09 -13.83
C CYS A 224 -38.64 17.38 -15.32
N GLU A 225 -39.67 16.75 -15.90
CA GLU A 225 -40.01 16.88 -17.33
C GLU A 225 -40.49 18.29 -17.75
N HIS A 226 -40.80 19.16 -16.78
CA HIS A 226 -41.35 20.49 -17.05
C HIS A 226 -40.29 21.58 -17.18
N SER A 227 -39.09 21.36 -16.64
CA SER A 227 -37.96 22.28 -16.75
C SER A 227 -37.23 22.08 -18.08
N PRO A 228 -36.71 23.14 -18.72
CA PRO A 228 -35.78 23.01 -19.83
C PRO A 228 -34.59 22.13 -19.46
N TRP A 229 -34.18 21.25 -20.37
CA TRP A 229 -32.98 20.44 -20.22
C TRP A 229 -31.74 21.31 -20.40
N THR A 230 -30.98 21.52 -19.32
CA THR A 230 -29.78 22.38 -19.31
C THR A 230 -28.48 21.59 -19.13
N ILE A 231 -28.56 20.28 -18.93
CA ILE A 231 -27.40 19.41 -18.73
C ILE A 231 -26.75 19.10 -20.08
N PRO A 232 -25.42 19.24 -20.24
CA PRO A 232 -24.74 18.85 -21.47
C PRO A 232 -24.97 17.38 -21.84
N ASP A 233 -25.11 17.09 -23.14
CA ASP A 233 -25.28 15.72 -23.65
C ASP A 233 -24.13 14.78 -23.24
N PHE A 234 -22.96 15.37 -22.98
CA PHE A 234 -21.79 14.65 -22.49
C PHE A 234 -21.08 15.46 -21.40
N GLN A 235 -20.70 14.78 -20.33
CA GLN A 235 -19.81 15.32 -19.30
C GLN A 235 -18.67 14.33 -19.05
N GLN A 236 -17.50 14.83 -18.66
CA GLN A 236 -16.37 14.01 -18.29
C GLN A 236 -16.17 14.03 -16.78
N VAL A 237 -16.10 12.85 -16.16
CA VAL A 237 -15.67 12.68 -14.78
C VAL A 237 -14.20 12.32 -14.79
N ASN A 238 -13.39 13.13 -14.13
CA ASN A 238 -11.96 12.91 -13.93
C ASN A 238 -11.75 12.33 -12.53
N VAL A 239 -11.29 11.08 -12.47
CA VAL A 239 -10.91 10.40 -11.22
C VAL A 239 -9.43 10.62 -10.99
N GLU A 240 -9.09 11.49 -10.04
CA GLU A 240 -7.70 11.91 -9.79
C GLU A 240 -6.95 10.93 -8.89
N HIS A 241 -7.62 10.45 -7.85
CA HIS A 241 -7.06 9.48 -6.92
C HIS A 241 -8.11 8.42 -6.62
N LEU A 242 -7.72 7.14 -6.68
CA LEU A 242 -8.50 6.00 -6.23
C LEU A 242 -7.58 5.05 -5.46
N MET A 243 -7.74 5.03 -4.15
CA MET A 243 -6.99 4.14 -3.26
C MET A 243 -7.90 3.05 -2.73
N VAL A 244 -7.38 1.83 -2.67
CA VAL A 244 -8.09 0.67 -2.12
C VAL A 244 -7.16 -0.14 -1.24
N THR A 245 -7.68 -0.58 -0.10
CA THR A 245 -6.96 -1.47 0.82
C THR A 245 -7.91 -2.50 1.40
N PHE A 246 -7.46 -3.74 1.52
CA PHE A 246 -8.17 -4.79 2.23
C PHE A 246 -7.34 -5.24 3.44
N THR A 247 -7.97 -5.31 4.61
CA THR A 247 -7.38 -5.91 5.81
C THR A 247 -7.97 -7.31 5.98
N GLU A 248 -7.12 -8.33 6.10
CA GLU A 248 -7.52 -9.75 6.12
C GLU A 248 -8.77 -10.01 6.97
N GLY A 249 -9.84 -10.47 6.32
CA GLY A 249 -11.09 -10.91 6.95
C GLY A 249 -11.90 -9.84 7.70
N THR A 250 -11.57 -8.55 7.56
CA THR A 250 -12.19 -7.50 8.40
C THR A 250 -12.82 -6.38 7.59
N THR A 251 -12.05 -5.61 6.81
CA THR A 251 -12.56 -4.38 6.20
C THR A 251 -11.90 -4.10 4.84
N LEU A 252 -12.74 -3.82 3.84
CA LEU A 252 -12.34 -3.28 2.54
C LEU A 252 -12.59 -1.76 2.54
N ARG A 253 -11.56 -0.96 2.25
CA ARG A 253 -11.64 0.51 2.27
C ARG A 253 -11.34 1.10 0.91
N TYR A 254 -12.13 2.08 0.51
CA TYR A 254 -11.95 2.89 -0.68
C TYR A 254 -11.86 4.37 -0.32
N ALA A 255 -10.98 5.09 -1.02
CA ALA A 255 -10.96 6.54 -1.05
C ALA A 255 -10.88 7.00 -2.50
N ILE A 256 -11.78 7.90 -2.92
CA ILE A 256 -11.85 8.39 -4.30
C ILE A 256 -11.99 9.92 -4.33
N THR A 257 -11.35 10.58 -5.30
CA THR A 257 -11.47 12.03 -5.56
C THR A 257 -11.84 12.28 -7.02
N ASN A 258 -12.93 13.03 -7.25
CA ASN A 258 -13.58 13.14 -8.56
C ASN A 258 -13.97 14.58 -8.89
N LYS A 259 -13.79 14.99 -10.15
CA LYS A 259 -14.26 16.27 -10.69
C LYS A 259 -15.11 16.03 -11.94
N VAL A 260 -16.17 16.80 -12.13
CA VAL A 260 -17.01 16.75 -13.34
C VAL A 260 -16.86 18.03 -14.15
N GLY A 261 -16.64 17.90 -15.45
CA GLY A 261 -16.37 19.02 -16.35
C GLY A 261 -16.51 18.67 -17.84
N PRO A 262 -16.05 19.56 -18.74
CA PRO A 262 -16.17 19.37 -20.18
C PRO A 262 -15.23 18.27 -20.70
N ILE A 263 -15.62 17.60 -21.80
CA ILE A 263 -14.78 16.60 -22.45
C ILE A 263 -13.49 17.24 -22.97
N GLY A 264 -12.34 16.70 -22.56
CA GLY A 264 -11.03 17.15 -23.02
C GLY A 264 -10.59 18.48 -22.42
N GLY A 265 -11.30 18.99 -21.41
CA GLY A 265 -10.96 20.23 -20.72
C GLY A 265 -9.69 20.11 -19.90
N GLU A 266 -8.54 20.37 -20.52
CA GLU A 266 -7.68 21.40 -19.94
C GLU A 266 -8.45 22.71 -20.07
N LEU A 267 -8.72 23.36 -18.94
CA LEU A 267 -9.32 24.69 -18.96
C LEU A 267 -8.40 25.60 -19.80
N PRO A 268 -8.95 26.35 -20.76
CA PRO A 268 -8.15 27.31 -21.52
C PRO A 268 -7.49 28.27 -20.53
N GLY A 269 -6.17 28.37 -20.61
CA GLY A 269 -5.39 29.27 -19.77
C GLY A 269 -5.95 30.70 -19.78
N LEU A 270 -5.80 31.37 -18.63
CA LEU A 270 -6.21 32.75 -18.28
C LEU A 270 -7.48 32.92 -17.45
N VAL A 271 -7.81 31.97 -16.58
CA VAL A 271 -8.52 32.30 -15.32
C VAL A 271 -7.73 31.64 -14.19
N GLU A 272 -7.18 32.43 -13.25
CA GLU A 272 -6.70 31.90 -11.97
C GLU A 272 -7.91 31.29 -11.25
N LEU A 273 -8.11 29.99 -11.46
CA LEU A 273 -9.17 29.25 -10.80
C LEU A 273 -8.79 29.08 -9.34
N ASN A 274 -9.77 29.29 -8.47
CA ASN A 274 -9.57 29.19 -7.04
C ASN A 274 -8.99 27.81 -6.67
N PRO A 275 -8.02 27.72 -5.74
CA PRO A 275 -7.49 26.45 -5.23
C PRO A 275 -8.53 25.41 -4.85
N CYS A 276 -9.70 25.81 -4.32
CA CYS A 276 -10.81 24.90 -4.02
C CYS A 276 -11.39 24.26 -5.29
N SER A 277 -11.48 25.00 -6.40
CA SER A 277 -11.99 24.49 -7.68
C SER A 277 -10.96 23.63 -8.41
N THR A 278 -9.67 23.87 -8.18
CA THR A 278 -8.59 23.10 -8.79
C THR A 278 -8.17 21.89 -7.95
N GLY A 279 -8.66 21.75 -6.72
CA GLY A 279 -8.20 20.74 -5.76
C GLY A 279 -6.78 20.99 -5.23
N LYS A 280 -6.17 22.15 -5.55
CA LYS A 280 -4.81 22.54 -5.13
C LYS A 280 -4.81 23.29 -3.79
N HIS A 281 -5.58 22.80 -2.82
CA HIS A 281 -5.72 23.41 -1.49
C HIS A 281 -5.18 22.49 -0.40
N HIS A 282 -4.68 23.06 0.70
CA HIS A 282 -4.08 22.31 1.82
C HIS A 282 -5.06 22.16 2.99
N CYS A 283 -6.35 21.96 2.70
CA CYS A 283 -7.34 21.70 3.73
C CYS A 283 -7.26 20.24 4.17
N ASP A 284 -7.61 19.98 5.43
CA ASP A 284 -7.75 18.61 5.93
C ASP A 284 -8.66 17.80 4.99
N PRO A 285 -8.41 16.49 4.80
CA PRO A 285 -9.35 15.59 4.13
C PRO A 285 -10.82 15.73 4.55
N MET A 286 -11.07 16.03 5.83
CA MET A 286 -12.39 16.21 6.43
C MET A 286 -12.82 17.68 6.54
N ALA A 287 -12.10 18.61 5.90
CA ALA A 287 -12.42 20.03 5.86
C ALA A 287 -12.95 20.46 4.50
N LEU A 288 -13.88 21.43 4.53
CA LEU A 288 -14.34 22.18 3.39
C LEU A 288 -13.37 23.31 3.03
N CYS A 289 -12.98 23.36 1.75
CA CYS A 289 -12.34 24.50 1.12
C CYS A 289 -13.38 25.53 0.69
N LEU A 290 -13.36 26.69 1.34
CA LEU A 290 -14.23 27.81 1.02
C LEU A 290 -13.45 28.84 0.18
N PRO A 291 -13.85 29.07 -1.09
CA PRO A 291 -13.14 29.96 -1.99
C PRO A 291 -13.29 31.42 -1.55
N GLY A 292 -12.18 32.16 -1.52
CA GLY A 292 -12.12 33.61 -1.38
C GLY A 292 -11.84 34.32 -2.71
N ASP A 293 -11.52 35.61 -2.66
CA ASP A 293 -11.25 36.40 -3.88
C ASP A 293 -9.98 35.89 -4.59
N GLY A 294 -10.12 35.55 -5.89
CA GLY A 294 -9.03 35.04 -6.71
C GLY A 294 -8.52 33.68 -6.22
N THR A 295 -7.26 33.66 -5.76
CA THR A 295 -6.56 32.45 -5.27
C THR A 295 -6.66 32.25 -3.75
N GLN A 296 -7.27 33.18 -3.00
CA GLN A 296 -7.46 33.01 -1.57
C GLN A 296 -8.49 31.92 -1.29
N TYR A 297 -8.28 31.16 -0.22
CA TYR A 297 -9.23 30.18 0.30
C TYR A 297 -9.05 30.07 1.81
N HIS A 298 -10.09 29.62 2.51
CA HIS A 298 -9.95 29.17 3.89
C HIS A 298 -10.52 27.78 4.04
N CYS A 299 -9.97 27.04 5.00
CA CYS A 299 -10.42 25.71 5.32
C CYS A 299 -11.28 25.78 6.58
N GLN A 300 -12.42 25.12 6.54
CA GLN A 300 -13.31 24.99 7.68
C GLN A 300 -13.61 23.50 7.85
N CYS A 301 -13.51 22.95 9.06
CA CYS A 301 -13.89 21.56 9.27
C CYS A 301 -15.34 21.34 8.84
N ALA A 302 -15.59 20.23 8.15
CA ALA A 302 -16.93 19.85 7.79
C ALA A 302 -17.77 19.63 9.05
N GLU A 303 -19.09 19.80 8.94
CA GLU A 303 -20.01 19.50 10.04
C GLU A 303 -19.85 18.04 10.49
N GLY A 304 -19.86 17.80 11.81
CA GLY A 304 -19.46 16.51 12.43
C GLY A 304 -17.97 16.40 12.80
N PHE A 305 -17.15 17.40 12.42
CA PHE A 305 -15.73 17.45 12.77
C PHE A 305 -15.36 18.77 13.45
N HIS A 306 -14.37 18.73 14.35
CA HIS A 306 -13.86 19.91 15.04
C HIS A 306 -12.36 20.10 14.78
N GLY A 307 -11.90 21.36 14.78
CA GLY A 307 -10.50 21.68 14.50
C GLY A 307 -10.31 23.04 13.85
N ASP A 308 -9.16 23.24 13.21
CA ASP A 308 -8.76 24.51 12.58
C ASP A 308 -8.96 24.51 11.05
N GLY A 309 -9.62 23.48 10.50
CA GLY A 309 -9.83 23.28 9.05
C GLY A 309 -8.61 22.71 8.31
N ARG A 310 -7.42 22.67 8.93
CA ARG A 310 -6.24 21.98 8.41
C ARG A 310 -5.94 20.68 9.12
N ASN A 311 -6.45 20.54 10.34
CA ASN A 311 -6.53 19.33 11.13
C ASN A 311 -7.95 19.22 11.66
N CYS A 312 -8.70 18.23 11.20
CA CYS A 312 -10.09 18.02 11.63
C CYS A 312 -10.23 16.65 12.29
N TYR A 313 -10.83 16.64 13.47
CA TYR A 313 -11.06 15.45 14.27
C TYR A 313 -12.55 15.17 14.37
N ASP A 314 -12.88 13.89 14.30
CA ASP A 314 -14.25 13.40 14.45
C ASP A 314 -14.83 13.83 15.80
N VAL A 315 -16.08 14.26 15.80
CA VAL A 315 -16.83 14.51 17.03
C VAL A 315 -17.56 13.23 17.39
N ASP A 316 -17.25 12.63 18.54
CA ASP A 316 -17.91 11.39 18.97
C ASP A 316 -19.23 11.73 19.66
N GLU A 317 -20.33 11.81 18.91
CA GLU A 317 -21.63 12.17 19.46
C GLU A 317 -22.16 11.14 20.47
N CYS A 318 -21.69 9.89 20.40
CA CYS A 318 -22.04 8.84 21.35
C CYS A 318 -21.35 9.05 22.70
N ALA A 319 -20.06 9.40 22.70
CA ALA A 319 -19.30 9.66 23.93
C ALA A 319 -19.63 11.01 24.57
N GLU A 320 -19.94 12.02 23.75
CA GLU A 320 -20.30 13.36 24.22
C GLU A 320 -21.78 13.50 24.63
N GLY A 321 -22.58 12.46 24.41
CA GLY A 321 -24.02 12.46 24.73
C GLY A 321 -24.82 13.42 23.85
N LEU A 322 -24.31 13.73 22.66
CA LEU A 322 -24.95 14.54 21.63
C LEU A 322 -25.82 13.70 20.67
N SER A 323 -25.84 12.38 20.86
CA SER A 323 -26.60 11.46 20.01
C SER A 323 -28.12 11.59 20.19
N SER A 324 -28.83 11.73 19.08
CA SER A 324 -30.31 11.77 19.00
C SER A 324 -30.98 10.38 19.06
N CYS A 325 -30.30 9.37 19.64
CA CYS A 325 -30.76 7.99 19.64
C CYS A 325 -31.92 7.74 20.63
N GLY A 326 -33.00 7.11 20.16
CA GLY A 326 -34.18 6.80 20.99
C GLY A 326 -33.94 5.70 22.03
N PRO A 327 -34.87 5.51 22.99
CA PRO A 327 -34.78 4.42 23.97
C PRO A 327 -34.73 3.05 23.27
N HIS A 328 -34.00 2.09 23.87
CA HIS A 328 -33.72 0.76 23.31
C HIS A 328 -32.88 0.74 22.02
N SER A 329 -32.13 1.81 21.76
CA SER A 329 -31.10 1.86 20.73
C SER A 329 -29.70 2.00 21.34
N GLU A 330 -28.71 1.48 20.63
CA GLU A 330 -27.28 1.60 20.90
C GLU A 330 -26.67 2.56 19.89
N CYS A 331 -25.99 3.60 20.38
CA CYS A 331 -25.33 4.59 19.54
C CYS A 331 -23.98 4.03 19.06
N VAL A 332 -23.73 4.12 17.76
CA VAL A 332 -22.46 3.75 17.12
C VAL A 332 -21.88 5.00 16.46
N ASN A 333 -20.72 5.43 16.95
CA ASN A 333 -20.02 6.58 16.40
C ASN A 333 -19.46 6.24 15.00
N MET A 334 -19.62 7.14 14.04
CA MET A 334 -18.99 7.06 12.72
C MET A 334 -18.23 8.36 12.42
N PRO A 335 -17.19 8.32 11.58
CA PRO A 335 -16.53 9.55 11.15
C PRO A 335 -17.50 10.52 10.47
N GLY A 336 -17.70 11.69 11.09
CA GLY A 336 -18.58 12.76 10.65
C GLY A 336 -20.04 12.64 11.11
N GLY A 337 -20.35 11.74 12.04
CA GLY A 337 -21.68 11.62 12.65
C GLY A 337 -21.96 10.25 13.26
N HIS A 338 -23.06 10.08 13.99
CA HIS A 338 -23.42 8.81 14.62
C HIS A 338 -24.63 8.12 13.96
N HIS A 339 -24.74 6.80 14.08
CA HIS A 339 -26.00 6.08 13.82
C HIS A 339 -26.47 5.31 15.04
N CYS A 340 -27.77 5.02 15.09
CA CYS A 340 -28.38 4.25 16.16
C CYS A 340 -28.68 2.84 15.65
N ASN A 341 -28.42 1.81 16.45
CA ASN A 341 -28.79 0.43 16.17
C ASN A 341 -29.81 -0.05 17.20
N CYS A 342 -30.87 -0.76 16.81
CA CYS A 342 -31.81 -1.28 17.79
C CYS A 342 -31.23 -2.47 18.56
N GLN A 343 -31.46 -2.48 19.87
CA GLN A 343 -31.13 -3.63 20.71
C GLN A 343 -31.95 -4.85 20.26
N SER A 344 -31.39 -6.06 20.43
CA SER A 344 -32.04 -7.30 19.99
C SER A 344 -33.47 -7.42 20.53
N GLY A 345 -34.43 -7.67 19.63
CA GLY A 345 -35.86 -7.73 19.97
C GLY A 345 -36.64 -6.42 19.79
N TYR A 346 -36.01 -5.37 19.26
CA TYR A 346 -36.64 -4.10 18.91
C TYR A 346 -36.40 -3.78 17.43
N GLU A 347 -37.39 -3.17 16.78
CA GLU A 347 -37.32 -2.69 15.40
C GLU A 347 -37.61 -1.18 15.38
N PHE A 348 -37.12 -0.47 14.37
CA PHE A 348 -37.44 0.94 14.21
C PHE A 348 -38.93 1.14 13.93
N ASP A 349 -39.57 2.08 14.64
CA ASP A 349 -40.94 2.52 14.31
C ASP A 349 -40.97 3.25 12.95
N LEU A 350 -42.16 3.57 12.43
CA LEU A 350 -42.36 4.30 11.16
C LEU A 350 -41.60 5.64 11.06
N ASP A 351 -41.20 6.22 12.19
CA ASP A 351 -40.42 7.46 12.25
C ASP A 351 -38.89 7.22 12.29
N LEU A 352 -38.38 5.97 12.35
CA LEU A 352 -36.95 5.60 12.36
C LEU A 352 -36.10 6.12 13.54
N HIS A 353 -36.70 6.75 14.56
CA HIS A 353 -35.97 7.31 15.71
C HIS A 353 -36.13 6.51 17.01
N VAL A 354 -37.14 5.64 17.10
CA VAL A 354 -37.50 4.92 18.32
C VAL A 354 -37.54 3.43 18.03
N CYS A 355 -36.74 2.67 18.78
CA CYS A 355 -36.77 1.23 18.73
C CYS A 355 -37.99 0.75 19.52
N VAL A 356 -38.97 0.18 18.81
CA VAL A 356 -40.19 -0.38 19.36
C VAL A 356 -40.08 -1.90 19.39
N GLY A 357 -40.41 -2.50 20.52
CA GLY A 357 -40.52 -3.96 20.61
C GLY A 357 -41.74 -4.46 19.82
N PRO A 358 -41.88 -5.77 19.57
CA PRO A 358 -43.06 -6.35 18.95
C PRO A 358 -44.29 -6.12 19.84
N SER A 359 -44.93 -4.99 19.55
CA SER A 359 -46.28 -4.52 19.86
C SER A 359 -46.78 -4.58 21.31
N PHE A 360 -47.22 -3.40 21.75
CA PHE A 360 -48.40 -3.22 22.57
C PHE A 360 -49.49 -4.25 22.16
N SER A 361 -49.85 -5.14 23.09
CA SER A 361 -50.87 -6.20 22.98
C SER A 361 -50.46 -7.54 22.30
N SER A 362 -49.63 -8.34 22.97
CA SER A 362 -50.00 -9.69 23.44
C SER A 362 -48.76 -10.39 23.99
N SER A 363 -48.76 -10.69 25.29
CA SER A 363 -47.72 -11.44 26.00
C SER A 363 -47.68 -12.91 25.54
N THR A 364 -47.05 -13.18 24.40
CA THR A 364 -46.70 -14.55 24.02
C THR A 364 -45.24 -14.60 23.64
N ASP A 365 -44.50 -15.26 24.52
CA ASP A 365 -43.14 -15.74 24.35
C ASP A 365 -42.95 -16.38 22.96
N ILE A 366 -41.90 -15.97 22.24
CA ILE A 366 -41.57 -16.54 20.92
C ILE A 366 -40.71 -17.77 21.19
N ASP A 367 -41.22 -18.95 20.87
CA ASP A 367 -40.47 -20.19 21.07
C ASP A 367 -39.36 -20.32 20.01
N GLU A 368 -38.13 -19.95 20.36
CA GLU A 368 -36.99 -19.96 19.44
C GLU A 368 -36.52 -21.38 19.08
N CYS A 369 -37.04 -22.43 19.76
CA CYS A 369 -36.72 -23.81 19.42
C CYS A 369 -37.28 -24.24 18.06
N PHE A 370 -38.24 -23.49 17.49
CA PHE A 370 -38.69 -23.71 16.12
C PHE A 370 -37.67 -23.29 15.06
N LEU A 371 -36.65 -22.49 15.41
CA LEU A 371 -35.62 -21.98 14.51
C LEU A 371 -34.37 -22.88 14.41
N GLN A 372 -34.34 -24.01 15.13
CA GLN A 372 -33.23 -24.99 15.12
C GLN A 372 -31.84 -24.40 15.44
N LEU A 373 -31.78 -23.45 16.38
CA LEU A 373 -30.57 -22.72 16.75
C LEU A 373 -29.58 -23.50 17.64
N CYS A 374 -29.97 -24.67 18.16
CA CYS A 374 -29.12 -25.54 18.97
C CYS A 374 -28.26 -26.49 18.13
N HIS A 375 -27.18 -27.02 18.71
CA HIS A 375 -26.37 -28.05 18.06
C HIS A 375 -27.23 -29.26 17.64
N PRO A 376 -26.98 -29.93 16.50
CA PRO A 376 -27.79 -31.07 16.05
C PRO A 376 -27.89 -32.25 17.03
N PHE A 377 -26.96 -32.33 17.99
CA PHE A 377 -26.93 -33.32 19.07
C PHE A 377 -27.32 -32.72 20.43
N ALA A 378 -28.10 -31.64 20.44
CA ALA A 378 -28.64 -31.00 21.62
C ALA A 378 -30.16 -30.84 21.51
N SER A 379 -30.82 -30.92 22.66
CA SER A 379 -32.23 -30.59 22.81
C SER A 379 -32.38 -29.12 23.16
N CYS A 380 -33.29 -28.42 22.47
CA CYS A 380 -33.65 -27.04 22.77
C CYS A 380 -34.77 -26.99 23.82
N PHE A 381 -34.65 -26.07 24.77
CA PHE A 381 -35.65 -25.80 25.80
C PHE A 381 -35.98 -24.31 25.81
N ASN A 382 -37.21 -24.00 25.41
CA ASN A 382 -37.72 -22.64 25.44
C ASN A 382 -37.98 -22.16 26.88
N THR A 383 -37.68 -20.90 27.13
CA THR A 383 -37.83 -20.22 28.42
C THR A 383 -38.44 -18.84 28.18
N GLN A 384 -39.09 -18.25 29.18
CA GLN A 384 -39.79 -16.99 28.98
C GLN A 384 -38.82 -15.85 28.59
N GLY A 385 -38.84 -15.44 27.32
CA GLY A 385 -37.99 -14.43 26.69
C GLY A 385 -36.63 -14.95 26.19
N SER A 386 -36.39 -16.27 26.15
CA SER A 386 -35.11 -16.86 25.74
C SER A 386 -35.19 -18.37 25.51
N PHE A 387 -34.11 -19.02 25.06
CA PHE A 387 -34.01 -20.49 25.03
C PHE A 387 -32.63 -20.96 25.50
N HIS A 388 -32.54 -22.22 25.92
CA HIS A 388 -31.25 -22.86 26.20
C HIS A 388 -31.16 -24.24 25.56
N CYS A 389 -29.94 -24.60 25.17
CA CYS A 389 -29.64 -25.87 24.53
C CYS A 389 -28.96 -26.82 25.52
N GLN A 390 -29.27 -28.11 25.44
CA GLN A 390 -28.63 -29.13 26.27
C GLN A 390 -28.22 -30.34 25.43
N CYS A 391 -26.94 -30.70 25.47
CA CYS A 391 -26.44 -31.87 24.75
C CYS A 391 -27.16 -33.18 25.14
N TRP A 392 -27.36 -34.07 24.18
CA TRP A 392 -27.92 -35.40 24.42
C TRP A 392 -27.03 -36.25 25.35
N PRO A 393 -27.61 -37.21 26.09
CA PRO A 393 -26.82 -38.16 26.88
C PRO A 393 -25.83 -38.88 25.96
N GLU A 394 -24.56 -38.98 26.40
CA GLU A 394 -23.37 -39.42 25.62
C GLU A 394 -22.59 -38.29 24.93
N TYR A 395 -22.99 -37.01 25.02
CA TYR A 395 -22.20 -35.88 24.51
C TYR A 395 -21.92 -34.86 25.62
N LYS A 396 -20.75 -34.21 25.59
CA LYS A 396 -20.35 -33.15 26.52
C LYS A 396 -20.18 -31.82 25.78
N GLY A 397 -20.64 -30.74 26.39
CA GLY A 397 -20.62 -29.40 25.78
C GLY A 397 -21.66 -28.47 26.39
N ASP A 398 -21.82 -27.28 25.81
CA ASP A 398 -22.70 -26.20 26.27
C ASP A 398 -24.08 -26.19 25.58
N GLY A 399 -24.38 -27.19 24.75
CA GLY A 399 -25.63 -27.30 24.00
C GLY A 399 -25.61 -26.59 22.64
N PHE A 400 -24.73 -25.62 22.43
CA PHE A 400 -24.44 -25.02 21.12
C PHE A 400 -23.27 -25.72 20.42
N LEU A 401 -22.42 -26.41 21.19
CA LEU A 401 -21.38 -27.29 20.69
C LEU A 401 -21.34 -28.59 21.52
N CYS A 402 -21.67 -29.74 20.93
CA CYS A 402 -21.72 -31.02 21.65
C CYS A 402 -20.74 -32.05 21.07
N GLN A 403 -19.80 -32.54 21.88
CA GLN A 403 -18.74 -33.46 21.47
C GLN A 403 -18.89 -34.84 22.12
N PRO A 404 -18.65 -35.95 21.38
CA PRO A 404 -18.69 -37.29 21.95
C PRO A 404 -17.48 -37.55 22.87
N PRO A 405 -17.61 -38.38 23.93
CA PRO A 405 -16.50 -38.75 24.79
C PRO A 405 -15.48 -39.56 23.97
N GLN A 406 -14.24 -39.08 23.96
CA GLN A 406 -13.13 -39.75 23.29
C GLN A 406 -12.92 -41.15 23.88
N LYS A 407 -13.10 -42.19 23.06
CA LYS A 407 -12.54 -43.51 23.36
C LYS A 407 -11.01 -43.39 23.32
N PRO A 408 -10.28 -44.05 24.23
CA PRO A 408 -8.82 -44.04 24.18
C PRO A 408 -8.36 -44.62 22.84
N LYS A 409 -7.67 -43.80 22.04
CA LYS A 409 -6.98 -44.28 20.84
C LYS A 409 -5.95 -45.34 21.27
N PRO A 410 -5.83 -46.46 20.53
CA PRO A 410 -4.81 -47.46 20.83
C PRO A 410 -3.42 -46.82 20.77
N ILE A 411 -2.52 -47.28 21.64
CA ILE A 411 -1.13 -46.81 21.66
C ILE A 411 -0.46 -47.33 20.39
N LEU A 412 -0.38 -46.47 19.37
CA LEU A 412 0.24 -46.76 18.10
C LEU A 412 1.77 -46.74 18.26
N THR A 413 2.44 -47.68 17.60
CA THR A 413 3.90 -47.73 17.51
C THR A 413 4.44 -46.65 16.56
N VAL A 414 5.74 -46.35 16.61
CA VAL A 414 6.37 -45.26 15.83
C VAL A 414 6.12 -45.41 14.32
N CYS A 415 6.19 -46.62 13.77
CA CYS A 415 5.91 -46.84 12.35
C CYS A 415 4.41 -46.67 12.03
N GLN A 416 3.52 -47.14 12.90
CA GLN A 416 2.06 -47.02 12.70
C GLN A 416 1.61 -45.55 12.79
N GLN A 417 2.15 -44.77 13.73
CA GLN A 417 1.91 -43.33 13.81
C GLN A 417 2.39 -42.60 12.54
N HIS A 418 3.60 -42.93 12.08
CA HIS A 418 4.17 -42.33 10.87
C HIS A 418 3.38 -42.69 9.60
N ARG A 419 2.87 -43.92 9.51
CA ARG A 419 2.00 -44.36 8.42
C ARG A 419 0.66 -43.63 8.44
N GLU A 420 0.00 -43.53 9.59
CA GLU A 420 -1.32 -42.90 9.71
C GLU A 420 -1.26 -41.39 9.45
N SER A 421 -0.23 -40.68 9.94
CA SER A 421 -0.06 -39.24 9.69
C SER A 421 0.12 -38.91 8.20
N LEU A 422 0.75 -39.81 7.44
CA LEU A 422 0.93 -39.63 6.00
C LEU A 422 -0.32 -40.03 5.21
N GLN A 423 -1.06 -41.05 5.65
CA GLN A 423 -2.31 -41.45 5.01
C GLN A 423 -3.45 -40.43 5.22
N GLU A 424 -3.52 -39.75 6.38
CA GLU A 424 -4.44 -38.62 6.58
C GLU A 424 -4.12 -37.45 5.63
N ASN A 425 -2.83 -37.09 5.45
CA ASN A 425 -2.41 -36.05 4.50
C ASN A 425 -2.72 -36.40 3.03
N LEU A 426 -2.59 -37.67 2.64
CA LEU A 426 -2.93 -38.17 1.29
C LEU A 426 -4.44 -38.26 1.02
N SER A 427 -5.27 -38.27 2.06
CA SER A 427 -6.74 -38.22 1.91
C SER A 427 -7.25 -36.83 1.56
N ILE A 428 -6.42 -35.79 1.79
CA ILE A 428 -6.70 -34.38 1.52
C ILE A 428 -6.14 -33.97 0.14
N TYR A 429 -5.09 -34.66 -0.35
CA TYR A 429 -4.45 -34.41 -1.64
C TYR A 429 -4.13 -35.72 -2.39
N PRO A 430 -5.02 -36.18 -3.31
CA PRO A 430 -4.87 -37.48 -3.99
C PRO A 430 -3.66 -37.55 -4.95
N ASP A 431 -3.13 -36.41 -5.39
CA ASP A 431 -2.13 -36.31 -6.45
C ASP A 431 -0.67 -36.19 -5.96
N LEU A 432 -0.44 -36.19 -4.63
CA LEU A 432 0.91 -36.18 -4.05
C LEU A 432 1.49 -37.60 -4.00
N GLU A 433 2.46 -37.93 -4.86
CA GLU A 433 3.21 -39.19 -4.74
C GLU A 433 4.12 -39.17 -3.50
N ALA A 434 3.61 -39.66 -2.37
CA ALA A 434 4.38 -39.77 -1.12
C ALA A 434 4.64 -41.24 -0.73
N PHE A 435 5.85 -41.52 -0.22
CA PHE A 435 6.23 -42.84 0.27
C PHE A 435 5.56 -43.12 1.63
N ILE A 436 4.66 -44.11 1.68
CA ILE A 436 4.05 -44.60 2.92
C ILE A 436 4.89 -45.75 3.50
N PRO A 437 5.40 -45.64 4.74
CA PRO A 437 6.22 -46.68 5.35
C PRO A 437 5.44 -47.98 5.59
N GLN A 438 6.09 -49.10 5.31
CA GLN A 438 5.55 -50.45 5.51
C GLN A 438 5.95 -50.96 6.90
N CYS A 439 4.95 -51.15 7.75
CA CYS A 439 5.15 -51.73 9.09
C CYS A 439 4.92 -53.26 9.07
N ASP A 440 5.59 -53.97 9.95
CA ASP A 440 5.40 -55.39 10.19
C ASP A 440 4.20 -55.67 11.13
N GLU A 441 3.94 -56.94 11.43
CA GLU A 441 2.83 -57.38 12.30
C GLU A 441 2.94 -56.86 13.74
N LYS A 442 4.13 -56.42 14.17
CA LYS A 442 4.40 -55.86 15.50
C LYS A 442 4.40 -54.33 15.49
N GLY A 443 4.14 -53.69 14.35
CA GLY A 443 4.15 -52.24 14.21
C GLY A 443 5.56 -51.62 14.11
N GLN A 444 6.60 -52.43 13.89
CA GLN A 444 7.94 -51.91 13.62
C GLN A 444 8.14 -51.71 12.11
N TYR A 445 9.13 -50.93 11.72
CA TYR A 445 9.48 -50.79 10.30
C TYR A 445 9.93 -52.15 9.75
N LYS A 446 9.35 -52.59 8.63
CA LYS A 446 9.91 -53.71 7.88
C LYS A 446 11.33 -53.36 7.45
N ALA A 447 12.29 -54.26 7.67
CA ALA A 447 13.69 -54.02 7.36
C ALA A 447 13.93 -53.67 5.89
N LEU A 448 13.10 -54.18 4.97
CA LEU A 448 13.06 -53.78 3.57
C LEU A 448 11.84 -52.88 3.34
N GLN A 449 12.07 -51.68 2.81
CA GLN A 449 11.05 -50.73 2.41
C GLN A 449 11.05 -50.61 0.89
N CYS A 450 9.87 -50.55 0.27
CA CYS A 450 9.73 -50.44 -1.18
C CYS A 450 8.69 -49.40 -1.54
N LEU A 451 9.02 -48.53 -2.51
CA LEU A 451 8.11 -47.54 -3.07
C LEU A 451 7.35 -48.15 -4.25
N GLY A 452 6.03 -48.33 -4.11
CA GLY A 452 5.20 -49.03 -5.09
C GLY A 452 5.11 -48.35 -6.46
N THR A 453 5.17 -47.02 -6.53
CA THR A 453 5.06 -46.26 -7.78
C THR A 453 6.31 -46.34 -8.65
N THR A 454 7.50 -46.29 -8.04
CA THR A 454 8.78 -46.27 -8.77
C THR A 454 9.50 -47.61 -8.78
N GLY A 455 9.14 -48.56 -7.92
CA GLY A 455 9.76 -49.90 -7.84
C GLY A 455 11.13 -49.94 -7.14
N HIS A 456 11.56 -48.85 -6.50
CA HIS A 456 12.80 -48.82 -5.71
C HIS A 456 12.59 -49.45 -4.33
N CYS A 457 13.61 -50.17 -3.84
CA CYS A 457 13.62 -50.74 -2.48
C CYS A 457 14.93 -50.43 -1.76
N TRP A 458 14.90 -50.30 -0.44
CA TRP A 458 16.08 -50.06 0.40
C TRP A 458 15.91 -50.67 1.78
N CYS A 459 17.02 -50.91 2.49
CA CYS A 459 16.98 -51.39 3.85
C CYS A 459 16.87 -50.23 4.84
N VAL A 460 16.10 -50.40 5.91
CA VAL A 460 15.96 -49.41 6.99
C VAL A 460 16.37 -49.98 8.35
N ASP A 461 16.75 -49.11 9.27
CA ASP A 461 16.97 -49.46 10.67
C ASP A 461 15.65 -49.54 11.47
N SER A 462 15.74 -49.85 12.77
CA SER A 462 14.57 -49.94 13.66
C SER A 462 13.82 -48.61 13.87
N ARG A 463 14.40 -47.48 13.44
CA ARG A 463 13.80 -46.14 13.46
C ARG A 463 13.22 -45.73 12.10
N GLY A 464 13.35 -46.58 11.08
CA GLY A 464 12.85 -46.32 9.73
C GLY A 464 13.82 -45.51 8.86
N GLN A 465 15.08 -45.32 9.29
CA GLN A 465 16.08 -44.60 8.51
C GLN A 465 16.77 -45.53 7.52
N GLU A 466 16.96 -45.06 6.28
CA GLU A 466 17.63 -45.81 5.23
C GLU A 466 19.10 -46.13 5.59
N ARG A 467 19.48 -47.39 5.42
CA ARG A 467 20.86 -47.85 5.48
C ARG A 467 21.55 -47.48 4.17
N VAL A 468 22.42 -46.48 4.23
CA VAL A 468 23.13 -45.91 3.07
C VAL A 468 23.76 -47.02 2.21
N GLY A 469 23.54 -46.95 0.89
CA GLY A 469 24.08 -47.91 -0.09
C GLY A 469 23.24 -49.17 -0.30
N THR A 470 22.06 -49.28 0.32
CA THR A 470 21.15 -50.44 0.16
C THR A 470 20.01 -50.22 -0.85
N ARG A 471 19.89 -49.02 -1.44
CA ARG A 471 18.84 -48.71 -2.41
C ARG A 471 19.07 -49.39 -3.76
N THR A 472 18.10 -50.18 -4.20
CA THR A 472 18.13 -50.95 -5.43
C THR A 472 17.22 -50.35 -6.49
N MET A 473 17.65 -50.40 -7.76
CA MET A 473 16.86 -49.96 -8.91
C MET A 473 15.67 -50.90 -9.19
N PRO A 474 14.64 -50.42 -9.91
CA PRO A 474 13.46 -51.23 -10.22
C PRO A 474 13.83 -52.47 -11.03
N GLY A 475 13.37 -53.64 -10.60
CA GLY A 475 13.66 -54.93 -11.27
C GLY A 475 15.02 -55.56 -10.94
N THR A 476 15.82 -54.97 -10.04
CA THR A 476 17.07 -55.57 -9.55
C THR A 476 16.84 -56.38 -8.27
N ALA A 477 17.69 -57.37 -7.99
CA ALA A 477 17.60 -58.17 -6.78
C ALA A 477 17.79 -57.29 -5.54
N HIS A 478 16.87 -57.38 -4.58
CA HIS A 478 16.87 -56.54 -3.39
C HIS A 478 18.09 -56.78 -2.51
N ALA A 479 18.57 -55.71 -1.86
CA ALA A 479 19.65 -55.80 -0.89
C ALA A 479 19.25 -56.71 0.28
N ASN A 480 20.14 -57.62 0.68
CA ASN A 480 19.90 -58.47 1.84
C ASN A 480 20.11 -57.66 3.13
N CYS A 481 19.00 -57.29 3.78
CA CYS A 481 19.01 -56.45 4.97
C CYS A 481 19.58 -57.15 6.21
N ASP A 482 19.84 -58.46 6.16
CA ASP A 482 20.47 -59.22 7.25
C ASP A 482 22.00 -59.27 7.17
N GLN A 483 22.61 -58.77 6.08
CA GLN A 483 24.06 -58.75 5.91
C GLN A 483 24.66 -57.36 6.26
N PRO A 484 25.87 -57.32 6.88
CA PRO A 484 26.64 -56.09 6.98
C PRO A 484 27.10 -55.65 5.59
N ALA A 485 26.86 -54.38 5.25
CA ALA A 485 27.19 -53.83 3.94
C ALA A 485 28.70 -53.91 3.69
N ALA A 486 29.08 -54.31 2.46
CA ALA A 486 30.47 -54.47 2.07
C ALA A 486 31.22 -53.13 2.15
N LEU A 487 32.30 -53.11 2.94
CA LEU A 487 33.28 -52.02 3.00
C LEU A 487 34.09 -52.01 1.70
N LEU A 488 33.66 -51.23 0.72
CA LEU A 488 34.58 -50.65 -0.26
C LEU A 488 35.13 -49.35 0.34
N PRO A 489 36.46 -49.17 0.44
CA PRO A 489 37.01 -47.92 0.92
C PRO A 489 36.69 -46.83 -0.10
N ARG A 490 35.74 -45.98 0.27
CA ARG A 490 35.49 -44.71 -0.40
C ARG A 490 36.74 -43.86 -0.24
N VAL A 491 37.28 -43.34 -1.34
CA VAL A 491 38.31 -42.31 -1.27
C VAL A 491 37.67 -41.08 -0.61
N GLU A 492 38.17 -40.67 0.55
CA GLU A 492 37.67 -39.51 1.28
C GLU A 492 37.70 -38.27 0.39
N THR A 493 36.54 -37.65 0.26
CA THR A 493 36.31 -36.44 -0.53
C THR A 493 36.85 -35.19 0.16
N VAL A 494 36.98 -34.08 -0.58
CA VAL A 494 37.54 -32.82 -0.06
C VAL A 494 36.70 -32.27 1.10
N CYS A 495 35.38 -32.35 1.03
CA CYS A 495 34.49 -31.89 2.10
C CYS A 495 34.61 -32.78 3.35
N GLU A 496 34.63 -34.11 3.19
CA GLU A 496 34.80 -35.05 4.31
C GLU A 496 36.13 -34.83 5.05
N ARG A 497 37.22 -34.64 4.30
CA ARG A 497 38.55 -34.36 4.87
C ARG A 497 38.59 -33.00 5.60
N TRP A 498 37.98 -31.96 5.03
CA TRP A 498 37.94 -30.65 5.66
C TRP A 498 37.12 -30.67 6.96
N ARG A 499 35.98 -31.38 6.94
CA ARG A 499 35.14 -31.59 8.12
C ARG A 499 35.91 -32.30 9.25
N LEU A 500 36.67 -33.35 8.92
CA LEU A 500 37.51 -34.09 9.87
C LEU A 500 38.64 -33.22 10.46
N SER A 501 39.28 -32.39 9.64
CA SER A 501 40.33 -31.44 10.07
C SER A 501 39.81 -30.39 11.06
N LEU A 502 38.60 -29.87 10.82
CA LEU A 502 37.95 -28.92 11.74
C LEU A 502 37.49 -29.60 13.03
N LEU A 503 36.99 -30.85 12.96
CA LEU A 503 36.67 -31.64 14.15
C LEU A 503 37.87 -31.85 15.05
N THR A 504 39.06 -32.14 14.51
CA THR A 504 40.29 -32.21 15.32
C THR A 504 40.72 -30.85 15.85
N HIS A 505 40.56 -29.77 15.07
CA HIS A 505 40.83 -28.41 15.53
C HIS A 505 39.95 -28.00 16.73
N TYR A 506 38.68 -28.39 16.73
CA TYR A 506 37.72 -28.14 17.80
C TYR A 506 37.73 -29.21 18.91
N ASN A 507 38.77 -30.05 19.02
CA ASN A 507 38.86 -31.16 20.00
C ASN A 507 37.63 -32.09 20.02
N GLY A 508 36.98 -32.27 18.86
CA GLY A 508 35.81 -33.13 18.69
C GLY A 508 34.48 -32.52 19.16
N ARG A 509 34.44 -31.25 19.57
CA ARG A 509 33.23 -30.58 20.07
C ARG A 509 33.06 -29.15 19.51
N PRO A 510 32.56 -28.99 18.27
CA PRO A 510 32.23 -27.67 17.73
C PRO A 510 31.03 -27.02 18.45
N SER A 511 31.10 -25.70 18.66
CA SER A 511 30.01 -24.84 19.15
C SER A 511 28.96 -24.60 18.07
N SER A 512 27.77 -24.10 18.44
CA SER A 512 26.69 -23.74 17.50
C SER A 512 27.04 -22.57 16.58
N GLN A 513 28.09 -21.80 16.90
CA GLN A 513 28.61 -20.69 16.10
C GLN A 513 29.84 -21.07 15.26
N ASP A 514 30.37 -22.29 15.41
CA ASP A 514 31.54 -22.73 14.65
C ASP A 514 31.12 -23.28 13.27
N TYR A 515 31.82 -22.88 12.22
CA TYR A 515 31.56 -23.39 10.88
C TYR A 515 31.98 -24.86 10.77
N MET A 516 31.07 -25.67 10.23
CA MET A 516 31.29 -27.07 9.89
C MET A 516 30.76 -27.33 8.48
N PRO A 517 31.62 -27.69 7.50
CA PRO A 517 31.19 -27.84 6.12
C PRO A 517 30.14 -28.94 5.98
N LEU A 518 29.05 -28.62 5.29
CA LEU A 518 27.92 -29.50 5.03
C LEU A 518 28.20 -30.30 3.77
N CYS A 519 28.39 -31.61 3.93
CA CYS A 519 28.64 -32.53 2.83
C CYS A 519 27.39 -33.34 2.52
N ASP A 520 27.16 -33.65 1.25
CA ASP A 520 26.11 -34.57 0.84
C ASP A 520 26.46 -36.03 1.17
N ALA A 521 25.55 -36.96 0.88
CA ALA A 521 25.79 -38.40 1.08
C ALA A 521 26.95 -38.93 0.21
N HIS A 522 27.32 -38.19 -0.86
CA HIS A 522 28.42 -38.50 -1.77
C HIS A 522 29.79 -37.96 -1.30
N GLY A 523 29.81 -37.13 -0.24
CA GLY A 523 31.00 -36.46 0.28
C GLY A 523 31.33 -35.13 -0.44
N ASN A 524 30.50 -34.69 -1.38
CA ASN A 524 30.69 -33.40 -2.03
C ASN A 524 30.09 -32.28 -1.17
N PHE A 525 30.51 -31.04 -1.39
CA PHE A 525 29.87 -29.91 -0.71
C PHE A 525 28.41 -29.81 -1.14
N LEU A 526 27.52 -29.64 -0.17
CA LEU A 526 26.18 -29.18 -0.49
C LEU A 526 26.28 -27.79 -1.12
N PRO A 527 25.49 -27.50 -2.17
CA PRO A 527 25.49 -26.19 -2.80
C PRO A 527 25.24 -25.06 -1.81
N VAL A 528 24.50 -25.32 -0.72
CA VAL A 528 24.31 -24.38 0.40
C VAL A 528 25.17 -24.82 1.60
N GLN A 529 25.97 -23.90 2.13
CA GLN A 529 26.74 -24.04 3.37
C GLN A 529 26.19 -23.08 4.43
N CYS A 530 26.21 -23.44 5.72
CA CYS A 530 25.72 -22.58 6.80
C CYS A 530 26.60 -22.69 8.04
N TYR A 531 26.60 -21.66 8.90
CA TYR A 531 27.18 -21.77 10.25
C TYR A 531 26.24 -22.56 11.17
N GLY A 532 26.62 -23.77 11.57
CA GLY A 532 25.87 -24.56 12.55
C GLY A 532 24.37 -24.67 12.24
N ASN A 533 23.53 -24.22 13.17
CA ASN A 533 22.07 -24.11 13.03
C ASN A 533 21.59 -22.65 12.82
N SER A 534 22.47 -21.76 12.38
CA SER A 534 22.10 -20.35 12.15
C SER A 534 21.42 -20.15 10.79
N SER A 535 20.78 -18.99 10.65
CA SER A 535 20.26 -18.45 9.39
C SER A 535 21.35 -17.98 8.43
N PHE A 536 22.62 -17.96 8.85
CA PHE A 536 23.73 -17.52 8.03
C PHE A 536 24.17 -18.64 7.07
N CYS A 537 23.80 -18.52 5.80
CA CYS A 537 24.05 -19.52 4.77
C CYS A 537 24.60 -18.89 3.48
N TRP A 538 25.42 -19.60 2.70
CA TRP A 538 25.95 -19.15 1.41
C TRP A 538 26.02 -20.29 0.40
N CYS A 539 26.12 -19.96 -0.88
CA CYS A 539 26.35 -20.94 -1.92
C CYS A 539 27.83 -21.24 -2.08
N VAL A 540 28.15 -22.50 -2.38
CA VAL A 540 29.49 -22.93 -2.78
C VAL A 540 29.45 -23.70 -4.09
N ASP A 541 30.53 -23.64 -4.84
CA ASP A 541 30.73 -24.47 -6.02
C ASP A 541 31.04 -25.92 -5.66
N HIS A 542 31.28 -26.76 -6.67
CA HIS A 542 31.60 -28.18 -6.49
C HIS A 542 32.93 -28.43 -5.73
N GLN A 543 33.77 -27.41 -5.56
CA GLN A 543 35.04 -27.46 -4.82
C GLN A 543 34.89 -26.94 -3.39
N GLY A 544 33.71 -26.44 -3.01
CA GLY A 544 33.44 -25.86 -1.70
C GLY A 544 33.88 -24.40 -1.59
N ILE A 545 34.20 -23.76 -2.72
CA ILE A 545 34.55 -22.34 -2.76
C ILE A 545 33.26 -21.54 -2.81
N GLU A 546 33.16 -20.54 -1.97
CA GLU A 546 31.99 -19.67 -1.92
C GLU A 546 31.76 -18.92 -3.23
N ILE A 547 30.53 -19.01 -3.72
CA ILE A 547 30.03 -18.19 -4.81
C ILE A 547 29.70 -16.82 -4.21
N ILE A 548 30.55 -15.85 -4.52
CA ILE A 548 30.50 -14.51 -3.92
C ILE A 548 29.13 -13.86 -4.17
N GLY A 549 28.55 -13.24 -3.14
CA GLY A 549 27.25 -12.56 -3.20
C GLY A 549 26.04 -13.43 -2.81
N THR A 550 26.27 -14.69 -2.40
CA THR A 550 25.19 -15.63 -2.06
C THR A 550 24.93 -15.79 -0.56
N ARG A 551 25.63 -15.00 0.28
CA ARG A 551 25.43 -15.00 1.75
C ARG A 551 24.05 -14.43 2.10
N SER A 552 23.20 -15.29 2.65
CA SER A 552 21.94 -14.96 3.32
C SER A 552 22.15 -14.86 4.83
N TYR A 553 21.49 -13.89 5.46
CA TYR A 553 21.46 -13.67 6.91
C TYR A 553 20.08 -13.96 7.51
N ASP A 554 19.09 -14.26 6.66
CA ASP A 554 17.69 -14.49 7.01
C ASP A 554 17.39 -15.99 7.10
N ASP A 555 16.30 -16.37 7.77
CA ASP A 555 15.92 -17.79 7.96
C ASP A 555 15.66 -18.55 6.64
N VAL A 556 15.63 -17.83 5.51
CA VAL A 556 15.50 -18.36 4.16
C VAL A 556 16.88 -18.63 3.56
N LYS A 557 17.15 -19.90 3.23
CA LYS A 557 18.43 -20.34 2.66
C LYS A 557 18.57 -19.90 1.18
N PRO A 558 19.79 -19.50 0.75
CA PRO A 558 20.00 -19.02 -0.62
C PRO A 558 19.75 -20.14 -1.64
N PRO A 559 19.15 -19.83 -2.81
CA PRO A 559 18.84 -20.81 -3.83
C PRO A 559 20.09 -21.16 -4.63
N CYS A 560 20.82 -22.18 -4.20
CA CYS A 560 22.07 -22.61 -4.83
C CYS A 560 21.82 -23.73 -5.85
N ILE A 561 22.21 -23.51 -7.11
CA ILE A 561 22.02 -24.46 -8.21
C ILE A 561 23.20 -25.43 -8.25
N SER A 562 22.92 -26.73 -8.26
CA SER A 562 23.96 -27.77 -8.36
C SER A 562 24.27 -28.12 -9.83
N GLY A 563 25.49 -27.84 -10.27
CA GLY A 563 26.08 -28.44 -11.47
C GLY A 563 26.41 -27.47 -12.61
N ASP A 564 27.61 -27.64 -13.17
CA ASP A 564 28.30 -26.70 -14.05
C ASP A 564 27.56 -26.34 -15.36
N ALA A 565 27.57 -25.03 -15.63
CA ALA A 565 27.31 -24.27 -16.86
C ALA A 565 26.68 -24.97 -18.08
N ALA A 566 25.47 -24.50 -18.42
CA ALA A 566 25.12 -24.17 -19.81
C ALA A 566 24.64 -22.72 -19.84
N ALA A 567 25.33 -21.89 -20.62
CA ALA A 567 24.95 -20.50 -20.88
C ALA A 567 23.56 -20.46 -21.52
N LEU A 568 22.53 -20.18 -20.72
CA LEU A 568 21.24 -19.73 -21.23
C LEU A 568 21.27 -18.21 -21.22
N ASN A 569 21.41 -17.64 -22.40
CA ASN A 569 21.12 -16.23 -22.66
C ASN A 569 19.66 -15.96 -22.30
N ASN A 570 19.42 -15.58 -21.05
CA ASN A 570 18.29 -14.80 -20.60
C ASN A 570 18.81 -14.01 -19.40
N ALA A 571 19.32 -12.82 -19.69
CA ALA A 571 19.79 -11.88 -18.69
C ALA A 571 18.66 -11.58 -17.69
N LEU A 572 18.74 -12.16 -16.49
CA LEU A 572 18.34 -11.44 -15.30
C LEU A 572 19.30 -10.26 -15.22
N MET A 573 18.87 -9.11 -15.72
CA MET A 573 19.67 -7.89 -15.72
C MET A 573 20.02 -7.56 -14.26
N HIS A 574 21.26 -7.85 -13.85
CA HIS A 574 21.84 -7.18 -12.71
C HIS A 574 21.78 -5.67 -12.99
N PRO A 575 21.36 -4.84 -12.02
CA PRO A 575 21.40 -3.41 -12.21
C PRO A 575 22.87 -3.02 -12.38
N VAL A 576 23.23 -2.53 -13.55
CA VAL A 576 24.57 -2.02 -13.82
C VAL A 576 24.46 -0.58 -14.26
N ILE A 577 25.50 0.19 -13.97
CA ILE A 577 25.66 1.53 -14.53
C ILE A 577 25.73 1.38 -16.05
N SER A 578 24.71 1.89 -16.75
CA SER A 578 24.49 1.70 -18.19
C SER A 578 25.27 2.70 -19.05
N SER A 579 25.70 3.81 -18.44
CA SER A 579 26.33 4.95 -19.06
C SER A 579 27.14 5.71 -18.00
N SER A 580 28.09 6.54 -18.41
CA SER A 580 28.81 7.44 -17.52
C SER A 580 28.97 8.79 -18.23
N PRO A 581 28.74 9.92 -17.55
CA PRO A 581 28.85 11.23 -18.17
C PRO A 581 30.32 11.53 -18.53
N SER A 582 30.54 12.09 -19.72
CA SER A 582 31.88 12.49 -20.21
C SER A 582 32.23 13.96 -19.93
N GLY A 583 31.35 14.67 -19.21
CA GLY A 583 31.44 16.09 -18.90
C GLY A 583 30.47 16.44 -17.76
N PRO A 584 30.28 17.73 -17.43
CA PRO A 584 29.47 18.11 -16.29
C PRO A 584 28.03 17.62 -16.50
N ALA A 585 27.41 17.06 -15.47
CA ALA A 585 26.10 16.45 -15.59
C ALA A 585 25.32 16.52 -14.29
N ILE A 586 24.00 16.58 -14.41
CA ILE A 586 23.06 16.43 -13.31
C ILE A 586 22.71 14.96 -13.18
N LEU A 587 22.84 14.41 -11.98
CA LEU A 587 22.20 13.16 -11.60
C LEU A 587 20.96 13.45 -10.78
N TYR A 588 19.89 12.73 -11.07
CA TYR A 588 18.63 12.85 -10.35
C TYR A 588 18.01 11.47 -10.10
N THR A 589 17.23 11.34 -9.04
CA THR A 589 16.56 10.10 -8.68
C THR A 589 15.06 10.20 -8.97
N GLN A 590 14.48 9.16 -9.54
CA GLN A 590 13.06 9.13 -9.91
C GLN A 590 12.53 7.71 -9.69
N ALA A 591 11.84 7.47 -8.57
CA ALA A 591 11.31 6.17 -8.19
C ALA A 591 12.35 5.02 -8.29
N SER A 592 12.22 4.13 -9.27
CA SER A 592 13.07 2.95 -9.47
C SER A 592 14.28 3.19 -10.38
N GLN A 593 14.69 4.44 -10.60
CA GLN A 593 15.85 4.75 -11.46
C GLN A 593 16.64 5.98 -11.01
N ILE A 594 17.90 6.04 -11.44
CA ILE A 594 18.77 7.20 -11.40
C ILE A 594 18.98 7.66 -12.85
N GLY A 595 18.62 8.90 -13.15
CA GLY A 595 18.81 9.53 -14.46
C GLY A 595 20.04 10.43 -14.50
N VAL A 596 20.51 10.70 -15.71
CA VAL A 596 21.62 11.64 -15.98
C VAL A 596 21.24 12.61 -17.09
N ILE A 597 21.47 13.90 -16.87
CA ILE A 597 21.32 14.96 -17.87
C ILE A 597 22.67 15.68 -18.03
N PRO A 598 23.34 15.55 -19.19
CA PRO A 598 24.54 16.31 -19.47
C PRO A 598 24.28 17.82 -19.49
N LEU A 599 25.23 18.60 -19.00
CA LEU A 599 25.24 20.06 -19.05
C LEU A 599 26.10 20.54 -20.23
N ASP A 600 25.61 21.56 -20.95
CA ASP A 600 26.41 22.40 -21.83
C ASP A 600 26.64 23.72 -21.11
N GLU A 601 27.87 23.93 -20.63
CA GLU A 601 28.19 24.95 -19.62
C GLU A 601 27.32 24.78 -18.36
N THR A 602 26.25 25.54 -18.23
CA THR A 602 25.29 25.51 -17.11
C THR A 602 23.90 25.01 -17.52
N ASP A 603 23.64 24.88 -18.81
CA ASP A 603 22.32 24.54 -19.34
C ASP A 603 22.12 23.02 -19.50
N PRO A 604 21.07 22.43 -18.91
CA PRO A 604 20.71 21.04 -19.13
C PRO A 604 20.35 20.72 -20.59
N VAL A 605 21.07 19.75 -21.19
CA VAL A 605 20.81 19.28 -22.56
C VAL A 605 19.82 18.12 -22.53
N GLN A 606 18.52 18.45 -22.49
CA GLN A 606 17.42 17.49 -22.31
C GLN A 606 17.43 16.34 -23.34
N ASP A 607 17.75 16.62 -24.61
CA ASP A 607 17.83 15.62 -25.68
C ASP A 607 18.91 14.55 -25.46
N LYS A 608 19.85 14.78 -24.53
CA LYS A 608 20.90 13.83 -24.15
C LYS A 608 20.62 13.15 -22.80
N SER A 609 19.44 13.34 -22.23
CA SER A 609 19.03 12.68 -20.98
C SER A 609 18.94 11.16 -21.16
N THR A 610 19.50 10.41 -20.22
CA THR A 610 19.48 8.94 -20.24
C THR A 610 19.29 8.35 -18.84
N VAL A 611 18.89 7.09 -18.77
CA VAL A 611 18.81 6.35 -17.50
C VAL A 611 20.20 5.79 -17.18
N LEU A 612 20.81 6.27 -16.09
CA LEU A 612 22.12 5.84 -15.61
C LEU A 612 22.04 4.44 -14.97
N LEU A 613 21.04 4.23 -14.12
CA LEU A 613 20.87 2.99 -13.35
C LEU A 613 19.38 2.71 -13.16
N ALA A 614 18.93 1.54 -13.57
CA ALA A 614 17.57 1.06 -13.32
C ALA A 614 17.59 0.05 -12.17
N LEU A 615 16.79 0.28 -11.13
CA LEU A 615 16.75 -0.47 -9.88
C LEU A 615 15.35 -1.03 -9.65
N LYS A 616 15.15 -2.29 -10.03
CA LYS A 616 13.86 -2.97 -9.87
C LYS A 616 13.48 -3.05 -8.37
N ASP A 617 12.20 -2.86 -8.07
CA ASP A 617 11.65 -2.99 -6.70
C ASP A 617 12.39 -2.10 -5.67
N SER A 618 12.72 -0.87 -6.08
CA SER A 618 13.48 0.12 -5.31
C SER A 618 12.81 1.49 -5.38
N ILE A 619 12.90 2.30 -4.32
CA ILE A 619 12.45 3.71 -4.32
C ILE A 619 13.65 4.56 -3.90
N VAL A 620 14.33 5.14 -4.88
CA VAL A 620 15.54 5.92 -4.67
C VAL A 620 15.18 7.37 -4.35
N ILE A 621 15.67 7.87 -3.21
CA ILE A 621 15.34 9.22 -2.72
C ILE A 621 16.59 10.09 -2.63
N GLY A 622 17.48 9.79 -1.69
CA GLY A 622 18.69 10.56 -1.45
C GLY A 622 19.80 10.15 -2.40
N ILE A 623 20.59 11.12 -2.88
CA ILE A 623 21.74 10.89 -3.76
C ILE A 623 22.93 11.73 -3.33
N SER A 624 24.12 11.16 -3.35
CA SER A 624 25.37 11.87 -3.08
C SER A 624 26.53 11.22 -3.84
N PHE A 625 27.64 11.94 -4.01
CA PHE A 625 28.73 11.52 -4.87
C PHE A 625 30.10 11.80 -4.26
N ASP A 626 30.97 10.80 -4.33
CA ASP A 626 32.37 10.89 -3.92
C ASP A 626 33.27 11.10 -5.13
N CYS A 627 33.67 12.35 -5.34
CA CYS A 627 34.56 12.78 -6.41
C CYS A 627 35.96 12.14 -6.37
N GLN A 628 36.43 11.66 -5.21
CA GLN A 628 37.78 11.08 -5.10
C GLN A 628 37.85 9.64 -5.63
N GLU A 629 36.82 8.85 -5.39
CA GLU A 629 36.75 7.44 -5.80
C GLU A 629 35.78 7.20 -6.97
N ASN A 630 35.17 8.27 -7.49
CA ASN A 630 34.15 8.22 -8.53
C ASN A 630 32.96 7.30 -8.14
N MET A 631 32.55 7.38 -6.87
CA MET A 631 31.52 6.51 -6.29
C MET A 631 30.21 7.27 -6.08
N LEU A 632 29.12 6.73 -6.63
CA LEU A 632 27.77 7.19 -6.42
C LEU A 632 27.16 6.51 -5.20
N TYR A 633 26.52 7.27 -4.32
CA TYR A 633 25.80 6.77 -3.14
C TYR A 633 24.33 7.16 -3.22
N TRP A 634 23.42 6.28 -2.80
CA TRP A 634 22.00 6.59 -2.72
C TRP A 634 21.30 5.87 -1.57
N THR A 635 20.20 6.46 -1.13
CA THR A 635 19.27 5.82 -0.20
C THR A 635 18.13 5.15 -0.96
N ASP A 636 17.77 3.95 -0.54
CA ASP A 636 16.62 3.22 -1.03
C ASP A 636 15.57 3.11 0.08
N PHE A 637 14.50 3.88 -0.09
CA PHE A 637 13.37 3.91 0.82
C PHE A 637 12.58 2.59 0.80
N GLY A 638 12.44 1.97 -0.38
CA GLY A 638 11.67 0.74 -0.55
C GLY A 638 12.38 -0.45 0.10
N ARG A 639 13.69 -0.57 -0.11
CA ARG A 639 14.51 -1.67 0.44
C ARG A 639 15.12 -1.37 1.80
N ARG A 640 15.01 -0.13 2.29
CA ARG A 640 15.60 0.33 3.56
C ARG A 640 17.12 0.11 3.60
N THR A 641 17.79 0.49 2.52
CA THR A 641 19.24 0.34 2.38
C THR A 641 19.90 1.65 1.96
N ILE A 642 21.19 1.76 2.24
CA ILE A 642 22.08 2.75 1.61
C ILE A 642 23.04 1.96 0.75
N ASN A 643 23.13 2.33 -0.52
CA ASN A 643 23.90 1.60 -1.52
C ASN A 643 24.91 2.52 -2.19
N ARG A 644 25.91 1.92 -2.84
CA ARG A 644 26.87 2.64 -3.65
C ARG A 644 27.26 1.86 -4.90
N ALA A 645 27.74 2.56 -5.93
CA ALA A 645 28.29 1.97 -7.13
C ALA A 645 29.39 2.87 -7.71
N LEU A 646 30.40 2.27 -8.36
CA LEU A 646 31.35 3.03 -9.16
C LEU A 646 30.63 3.63 -10.36
N LEU A 647 30.85 4.91 -10.65
CA LEU A 647 30.26 5.59 -11.81
C LEU A 647 31.02 5.25 -13.10
N GLY A 648 30.99 3.96 -13.46
CA GLY A 648 31.63 3.42 -14.65
C GLY A 648 30.76 2.36 -15.30
N PHE A 649 30.78 2.29 -16.63
CA PHE A 649 29.96 1.33 -17.39
C PHE A 649 30.16 -0.11 -16.89
N GLY A 650 29.05 -0.81 -16.63
CA GLY A 650 29.05 -2.19 -16.17
C GLY A 650 29.31 -2.37 -14.66
N SER A 651 29.42 -1.28 -13.90
CA SER A 651 29.60 -1.35 -12.45
C SER A 651 28.31 -1.77 -11.74
N GLU A 652 28.42 -2.67 -10.78
CA GLU A 652 27.30 -3.19 -10.00
C GLU A 652 27.15 -2.44 -8.66
N PRO A 653 25.90 -2.19 -8.20
CA PRO A 653 25.58 -1.70 -6.87
C PRO A 653 25.99 -2.66 -5.75
N GLU A 654 26.52 -2.11 -4.66
CA GLU A 654 26.70 -2.80 -3.39
C GLU A 654 26.00 -2.06 -2.25
N SER A 655 25.49 -2.81 -1.27
CA SER A 655 24.85 -2.23 -0.08
C SER A 655 25.88 -1.90 0.99
N VAL A 656 25.89 -0.64 1.43
CA VAL A 656 26.77 -0.12 2.49
C VAL A 656 26.10 -0.30 3.85
N ILE A 657 24.81 0.03 3.95
CA ILE A 657 23.99 -0.16 5.15
C ILE A 657 22.75 -0.93 4.73
N SER A 658 22.57 -2.14 5.27
CA SER A 658 21.48 -3.05 4.89
C SER A 658 20.45 -3.32 5.99
N GLN A 659 20.66 -2.79 7.20
CA GLN A 659 19.82 -3.08 8.36
C GLN A 659 19.56 -1.82 9.18
N GLY A 660 18.45 -1.82 9.91
CA GLY A 660 18.17 -0.77 10.88
C GLY A 660 17.98 0.61 10.24
N LEU A 661 17.45 0.69 9.03
CA LEU A 661 16.91 1.91 8.42
C LEU A 661 15.38 1.78 8.34
N VAL A 662 14.65 2.89 8.42
CA VAL A 662 13.19 2.92 8.28
C VAL A 662 12.80 3.82 7.12
N GLN A 663 13.21 5.09 7.13
CA GLN A 663 12.99 6.04 6.04
C GLN A 663 14.24 6.93 5.84
N PRO A 664 15.30 6.42 5.21
CA PRO A 664 16.52 7.18 4.94
C PRO A 664 16.29 8.18 3.79
N GLU A 665 15.94 9.42 4.10
CA GLU A 665 15.60 10.45 3.10
C GLU A 665 16.81 11.28 2.67
N GLY A 666 17.68 11.65 3.62
CA GLY A 666 18.86 12.48 3.36
C GLY A 666 20.17 11.69 3.43
N ILE A 667 21.13 12.03 2.57
CA ILE A 667 22.47 11.44 2.55
C ILE A 667 23.53 12.51 2.23
N ALA A 668 24.65 12.46 2.95
CA ALA A 668 25.79 13.35 2.73
C ALA A 668 27.12 12.60 2.87
N ILE A 669 28.08 12.95 2.01
CA ILE A 669 29.40 12.32 1.92
C ILE A 669 30.48 13.34 2.30
N ASP A 670 31.26 13.01 3.33
CA ASP A 670 32.48 13.75 3.67
C ASP A 670 33.68 13.12 2.99
N THR A 671 34.13 13.75 1.91
CA THR A 671 35.27 13.30 1.11
C THR A 671 36.62 13.51 1.81
N VAL A 672 36.72 14.40 2.80
CA VAL A 672 37.97 14.68 3.52
C VAL A 672 38.17 13.68 4.65
N HIS A 673 37.15 13.43 5.45
CA HIS A 673 37.23 12.53 6.60
C HIS A 673 36.75 11.11 6.30
N ARG A 674 36.33 10.84 5.05
CA ARG A 674 35.83 9.55 4.56
C ARG A 674 34.67 9.01 5.42
N LYS A 675 33.70 9.88 5.70
CA LYS A 675 32.50 9.55 6.48
C LYS A 675 31.22 9.68 5.64
N LEU A 676 30.29 8.77 5.91
CA LEU A 676 28.91 8.80 5.41
C LEU A 676 28.00 9.33 6.52
N PHE A 677 27.07 10.20 6.18
CA PHE A 677 26.01 10.70 7.06
C PHE A 677 24.65 10.51 6.41
N TRP A 678 23.64 10.17 7.20
CA TRP A 678 22.26 10.11 6.70
C TRP A 678 21.26 10.54 7.77
N ALA A 679 20.12 11.02 7.30
CA ALA A 679 18.95 11.35 8.09
C ALA A 679 17.87 10.30 7.87
N ASP A 680 17.42 9.65 8.93
CA ASP A 680 16.31 8.69 8.92
C ASP A 680 15.09 9.32 9.61
N SER A 681 14.11 9.75 8.80
CA SER A 681 12.92 10.45 9.26
C SER A 681 12.03 9.53 10.11
N GLY A 682 11.88 8.27 9.72
CA GLY A 682 11.07 7.29 10.42
C GLY A 682 11.64 6.88 11.79
N LYS A 683 12.89 7.22 12.08
CA LYS A 683 13.53 6.99 13.39
C LYS A 683 13.81 8.26 14.18
N ASP A 684 13.62 9.43 13.57
CA ASP A 684 14.05 10.72 14.09
C ASP A 684 15.54 10.74 14.50
N ARG A 685 16.42 10.25 13.61
CA ARG A 685 17.87 10.14 13.88
C ARG A 685 18.73 10.59 12.73
N ILE A 686 19.89 11.16 13.09
CA ILE A 686 21.03 11.33 12.19
C ILE A 686 22.11 10.36 12.65
N GLU A 687 22.63 9.61 11.70
CA GLU A 687 23.65 8.60 11.94
C GLU A 687 24.86 8.81 11.03
N THR A 688 25.98 8.20 11.40
CA THR A 688 27.23 8.27 10.64
C THR A 688 27.94 6.92 10.59
N SER A 689 28.73 6.70 9.55
CA SER A 689 29.63 5.56 9.41
C SER A 689 30.88 5.95 8.61
N GLY A 690 31.84 5.03 8.50
CA GLY A 690 32.79 5.07 7.40
C GLY A 690 32.07 4.88 6.05
N LEU A 691 32.70 5.29 4.95
CA LEU A 691 32.12 5.14 3.61
C LEU A 691 31.89 3.67 3.20
N ASP A 692 32.55 2.74 3.88
CA ASP A 692 32.37 1.28 3.78
C ASP A 692 31.28 0.72 4.71
N GLY A 693 30.55 1.58 5.42
CA GLY A 693 29.48 1.22 6.34
C GLY A 693 29.96 0.77 7.73
N ARG A 694 31.28 0.69 7.96
CA ARG A 694 31.84 0.30 9.26
C ARG A 694 31.75 1.43 10.26
N SER A 695 31.91 1.09 11.54
CA SER A 695 31.92 2.07 12.64
C SER A 695 30.64 2.92 12.68
N ARG A 696 29.49 2.32 12.33
CA ARG A 696 28.18 2.97 12.40
C ARG A 696 27.88 3.45 13.82
N GLN A 697 27.48 4.71 13.94
CA GLN A 697 27.16 5.38 15.19
C GLN A 697 25.95 6.29 15.01
N VAL A 698 25.13 6.38 16.04
CA VAL A 698 24.06 7.37 16.13
C VAL A 698 24.69 8.69 16.55
N LEU A 699 24.50 9.73 15.74
CA LEU A 699 25.09 11.06 15.97
C LEU A 699 24.14 11.96 16.75
N ILE A 700 22.88 12.02 16.33
CA ILE A 700 21.82 12.85 16.93
C ILE A 700 20.53 12.01 16.99
N ASP A 701 19.91 11.94 18.17
CA ASP A 701 18.69 11.13 18.42
C ASP A 701 17.69 11.77 19.40
N SER A 702 17.86 13.06 19.69
CA SER A 702 17.03 13.81 20.63
C SER A 702 16.68 15.18 20.05
N ASP A 703 15.52 15.73 20.43
CA ASP A 703 15.03 17.02 19.92
C ASP A 703 15.13 17.13 18.39
N LEU A 704 14.74 16.06 17.70
CA LEU A 704 14.79 15.92 16.25
C LEU A 704 13.46 15.33 15.80
N VAL A 705 12.81 15.91 14.79
CA VAL A 705 11.54 15.41 14.26
C VAL A 705 11.56 15.44 12.73
N ASN A 706 11.36 14.28 12.11
CA ASN A 706 11.42 14.08 10.66
C ASN A 706 12.62 14.78 10.00
N PRO A 707 13.87 14.48 10.39
CA PRO A 707 15.04 15.05 9.75
C PRO A 707 15.07 14.65 8.26
N ARG A 708 15.34 15.62 7.37
CA ARG A 708 15.26 15.40 5.92
C ARG A 708 16.57 15.72 5.20
N ALA A 709 16.80 16.97 4.81
CA ALA A 709 17.99 17.31 4.04
C ALA A 709 19.21 17.39 4.97
N ILE A 710 20.35 16.90 4.50
CA ILE A 710 21.60 16.87 5.25
C ILE A 710 22.74 17.18 4.31
N VAL A 711 23.65 18.07 4.72
CA VAL A 711 24.84 18.46 3.95
C VAL A 711 26.04 18.65 4.85
N VAL A 712 27.23 18.41 4.28
CA VAL A 712 28.50 18.47 5.03
C VAL A 712 29.44 19.51 4.43
N ASP A 713 29.96 20.38 5.30
CA ASP A 713 31.13 21.20 5.02
C ASP A 713 32.37 20.45 5.49
N ALA A 714 32.95 19.66 4.58
CA ALA A 714 34.13 18.84 4.86
C ALA A 714 35.36 19.69 5.25
N LYS A 715 35.50 20.92 4.71
CA LYS A 715 36.66 21.79 5.00
C LYS A 715 36.59 22.35 6.42
N ARG A 716 35.40 22.69 6.89
CA ARG A 716 35.19 23.25 8.24
C ARG A 716 34.79 22.21 9.29
N GLY A 717 34.51 20.98 8.88
CA GLY A 717 34.06 19.91 9.77
C GLY A 717 32.71 20.21 10.41
N THR A 718 31.78 20.77 9.62
CA THR A 718 30.42 21.13 10.09
C THR A 718 29.37 20.37 9.30
N LEU A 719 28.39 19.82 10.01
CA LEU A 719 27.23 19.14 9.47
C LEU A 719 26.01 20.05 9.62
N TYR A 720 25.19 20.16 8.57
CA TYR A 720 23.94 20.92 8.57
C TYR A 720 22.79 20.01 8.17
N TRP A 721 21.62 20.21 8.77
CA TRP A 721 20.41 19.48 8.39
C TRP A 721 19.16 20.32 8.59
N SER A 722 18.09 19.92 7.91
CA SER A 722 16.74 20.41 8.16
C SER A 722 15.95 19.44 9.02
N ASP A 723 15.26 19.99 10.02
CA ASP A 723 14.27 19.33 10.87
C ASP A 723 12.89 19.78 10.41
N TRP A 724 12.03 18.81 10.11
CA TRP A 724 10.72 19.01 9.50
C TRP A 724 9.59 18.93 10.52
N ASN A 725 9.87 19.29 11.77
CA ASN A 725 8.83 19.54 12.77
C ASN A 725 7.86 20.60 12.24
N ARG A 726 6.60 20.23 11.97
CA ARG A 726 5.58 21.13 11.42
C ARG A 726 5.25 22.30 12.36
N ASP A 727 5.43 22.11 13.66
CA ASP A 727 5.15 23.13 14.67
C ASP A 727 6.36 24.04 14.94
N ALA A 728 7.58 23.56 14.67
CA ALA A 728 8.82 24.28 14.96
C ALA A 728 9.95 23.89 13.99
N PRO A 729 9.79 24.15 12.67
CA PRO A 729 10.79 23.75 11.68
C PRO A 729 12.09 24.53 11.91
N LYS A 730 13.21 23.82 11.82
CA LYS A 730 14.52 24.40 12.11
C LYS A 730 15.59 23.86 11.16
N ILE A 731 16.56 24.71 10.86
CA ILE A 731 17.81 24.30 10.23
C ILE A 731 18.88 24.37 11.30
N GLU A 732 19.57 23.26 11.50
CA GLU A 732 20.54 23.09 12.58
C GLU A 732 21.94 22.81 12.04
N SER A 733 22.91 22.95 12.93
CA SER A 733 24.30 22.63 12.64
C SER A 733 25.00 22.01 13.84
N SER A 734 25.97 21.15 13.58
CA SER A 734 26.87 20.60 14.60
C SER A 734 28.25 20.29 14.00
N SER A 735 29.22 19.91 14.83
CA SER A 735 30.45 19.31 14.32
C SER A 735 30.19 17.92 13.73
N LEU A 736 31.12 17.37 12.95
CA LEU A 736 31.01 16.00 12.40
C LEU A 736 30.86 14.89 13.48
N GLU A 737 31.23 15.20 14.72
CA GLU A 737 31.07 14.31 15.89
C GLU A 737 29.83 14.65 16.74
N GLY A 738 28.90 15.47 16.23
CA GLY A 738 27.64 15.81 16.92
C GLY A 738 27.79 16.83 18.06
N GLN A 739 28.97 17.43 18.23
CA GLN A 739 29.24 18.39 19.30
C GLN A 739 28.84 19.82 18.86
N LYS A 740 28.65 20.71 19.84
CA LYS A 740 28.31 22.12 19.61
C LYS A 740 27.07 22.30 18.70
N ARG A 741 26.09 21.41 18.83
CA ARG A 741 24.81 21.50 18.16
C ARG A 741 24.15 22.86 18.45
N LYS A 742 23.72 23.55 17.39
CA LYS A 742 23.02 24.84 17.48
C LYS A 742 21.94 24.92 16.41
N VAL A 743 20.84 25.60 16.74
CA VAL A 743 19.83 26.02 15.77
C VAL A 743 20.35 27.23 15.00
N LEU A 744 20.46 27.11 13.69
CA LEU A 744 20.96 28.17 12.80
C LEU A 744 19.81 29.05 12.30
N VAL A 745 18.70 28.44 11.91
CA VAL A 745 17.49 29.14 11.43
C VAL A 745 16.26 28.50 12.06
N GLN A 746 15.35 29.33 12.58
CA GLN A 746 14.08 28.90 13.19
C GLN A 746 12.89 29.83 12.84
N LEU A 747 13.16 30.95 12.16
CA LEU A 747 12.14 31.92 11.78
C LEU A 747 11.99 31.93 10.27
N GLY A 748 10.75 32.06 9.78
CA GLY A 748 10.47 32.08 8.35
C GLY A 748 10.89 30.77 7.67
N LEU A 749 10.63 29.65 8.34
CA LEU A 749 10.70 28.30 7.79
C LEU A 749 9.32 27.67 7.92
N MET A 750 8.95 26.82 6.97
CA MET A 750 7.75 26.00 7.02
C MET A 750 8.08 24.57 6.63
N LEU A 751 8.59 24.36 5.41
CA LEU A 751 8.97 23.05 4.89
C LEU A 751 10.35 23.14 4.21
N PRO A 752 11.45 23.25 4.97
CA PRO A 752 12.82 23.31 4.44
C PRO A 752 13.26 21.95 3.88
N ASN A 753 12.71 21.58 2.72
CA ASN A 753 12.89 20.28 2.09
C ASN A 753 14.30 20.09 1.53
N ALA A 754 14.87 21.15 0.97
CA ALA A 754 16.11 21.08 0.22
C ALA A 754 17.19 21.95 0.87
N LEU A 755 18.39 21.40 1.06
CA LEU A 755 19.53 22.08 1.67
C LEU A 755 20.78 21.82 0.83
N THR A 756 21.61 22.85 0.66
CA THR A 756 22.86 22.76 -0.10
C THR A 756 23.88 23.78 0.42
N LEU A 757 25.15 23.58 0.10
CA LEU A 757 26.23 24.48 0.50
C LEU A 757 26.93 25.02 -0.75
N ASP A 758 26.93 26.34 -0.90
CA ASP A 758 27.78 27.01 -1.89
C ASP A 758 29.21 27.06 -1.33
N LEU A 759 30.10 26.28 -1.94
CA LEU A 759 31.51 26.18 -1.53
C LEU A 759 32.34 27.41 -1.93
N ASP A 760 31.90 28.18 -2.93
CA ASP A 760 32.61 29.35 -3.43
C ASP A 760 32.31 30.59 -2.59
N THR A 761 31.03 30.81 -2.26
CA THR A 761 30.61 31.92 -1.40
C THR A 761 30.55 31.56 0.09
N ASN A 762 30.69 30.26 0.42
CA ASN A 762 30.58 29.72 1.77
C ASN A 762 29.23 30.11 2.43
N ARG A 763 28.13 29.89 1.70
CA ARG A 763 26.76 30.15 2.17
C ARG A 763 25.96 28.86 2.18
N LEU A 764 25.20 28.66 3.26
CA LEU A 764 24.22 27.58 3.34
C LEU A 764 22.93 28.06 2.67
N CYS A 765 22.47 27.35 1.65
CA CYS A 765 21.27 27.68 0.91
C CYS A 765 20.21 26.61 1.11
N TRP A 766 18.95 27.01 1.18
CA TRP A 766 17.82 26.09 1.26
C TRP A 766 16.66 26.58 0.38
N ALA A 767 15.88 25.62 -0.07
CA ALA A 767 14.59 25.88 -0.69
C ALA A 767 13.48 25.34 0.22
N ASP A 768 12.56 26.22 0.58
CA ASP A 768 11.45 25.91 1.47
C ASP A 768 10.15 25.82 0.66
N ALA A 769 9.53 24.65 0.65
CA ALA A 769 8.32 24.38 -0.11
C ALA A 769 7.07 25.00 0.52
N GLY A 770 7.10 25.32 1.82
CA GLY A 770 5.99 25.96 2.51
C GLY A 770 6.03 27.48 2.35
N THR A 771 7.21 28.09 2.52
CA THR A 771 7.36 29.54 2.31
C THR A 771 7.58 29.93 0.86
N LYS A 772 7.81 28.95 -0.04
CA LYS A 772 8.06 29.12 -1.47
C LYS A 772 9.30 29.96 -1.79
N LYS A 773 10.31 29.93 -0.91
CA LYS A 773 11.51 30.77 -1.01
C LYS A 773 12.78 29.94 -1.16
N LEU A 774 13.69 30.42 -1.99
CA LEU A 774 15.09 30.03 -2.01
C LEU A 774 15.89 31.08 -1.25
N GLU A 775 16.54 30.69 -0.18
CA GLU A 775 17.31 31.59 0.68
C GLU A 775 18.70 31.04 0.95
N CYS A 776 19.65 31.95 1.18
CA CYS A 776 20.99 31.60 1.61
C CYS A 776 21.40 32.42 2.83
N ILE A 777 22.18 31.81 3.72
CA ILE A 777 22.69 32.42 4.94
C ILE A 777 24.17 32.10 5.12
N SER A 778 24.91 33.01 5.77
CA SER A 778 26.26 32.72 6.20
C SER A 778 26.25 31.69 7.35
N PRO A 779 27.24 30.79 7.45
CA PRO A 779 27.34 29.78 8.53
C PRO A 779 27.37 30.32 9.97
N ASP A 780 27.67 31.59 10.15
CA ASP A 780 27.61 32.30 11.43
C ASP A 780 26.20 32.80 11.78
N GLY A 781 25.23 32.63 10.88
CA GLY A 781 23.84 33.06 11.01
C GLY A 781 23.56 34.48 10.52
N THR A 782 24.54 35.12 9.86
CA THR A 782 24.39 36.48 9.33
C THR A 782 24.07 36.49 7.84
N GLU A 783 23.79 37.68 7.28
CA GLU A 783 23.62 37.90 5.84
C GLU A 783 22.60 36.99 5.13
N ARG A 784 21.51 36.64 5.81
CA ARG A 784 20.38 35.92 5.21
C ARG A 784 19.79 36.72 4.05
N ARG A 785 19.72 36.12 2.87
CA ARG A 785 19.21 36.73 1.64
C ARG A 785 18.28 35.77 0.90
N VAL A 786 17.17 36.32 0.39
CA VAL A 786 16.24 35.64 -0.52
C VAL A 786 16.73 35.81 -1.95
N PHE A 787 16.82 34.72 -2.71
CA PHE A 787 17.20 34.69 -4.13
C PHE A 787 16.01 34.46 -5.06
N GLN A 788 15.00 33.73 -4.59
CA GLN A 788 13.74 33.51 -5.30
C GLN A 788 12.60 33.42 -4.29
N ASP A 789 11.42 33.97 -4.60
CA ASP A 789 10.25 34.00 -3.71
C ASP A 789 8.95 33.47 -4.33
N ALA A 790 9.06 32.84 -5.50
CA ALA A 790 7.97 32.17 -6.21
C ALA A 790 8.36 30.74 -6.63
N LEU A 791 8.80 29.92 -5.68
CA LEU A 791 8.95 28.48 -5.90
C LEU A 791 7.59 27.76 -5.82
N ASP A 792 7.47 26.60 -6.46
CA ASP A 792 6.25 25.78 -6.37
C ASP A 792 6.40 24.74 -5.25
N TYR A 793 7.05 23.61 -5.51
CA TYR A 793 7.29 22.55 -4.52
C TYR A 793 8.70 21.97 -4.62
N PRO A 794 9.74 22.70 -4.15
CA PRO A 794 11.12 22.21 -4.16
C PRO A 794 11.30 20.99 -3.24
N PHE A 795 12.00 19.96 -3.74
CA PHE A 795 12.34 18.76 -2.98
C PHE A 795 13.83 18.66 -2.64
N SER A 796 14.72 18.75 -3.64
CA SER A 796 16.18 18.71 -3.47
C SER A 796 16.83 19.85 -4.24
N LEU A 797 18.01 20.31 -3.79
CA LEU A 797 18.69 21.50 -4.30
C LEU A 797 20.19 21.23 -4.45
N ALA A 798 20.76 21.61 -5.59
CA ALA A 798 22.18 21.58 -5.89
C ALA A 798 22.64 22.94 -6.44
N ILE A 799 23.93 23.23 -6.32
CA ILE A 799 24.55 24.45 -6.87
C ILE A 799 25.70 24.04 -7.77
N TYR A 800 25.77 24.66 -8.95
CA TYR A 800 26.89 24.55 -9.85
C TYR A 800 27.06 25.84 -10.64
N ASP A 801 28.28 26.37 -10.69
CA ASP A 801 28.68 27.57 -11.47
C ASP A 801 27.66 28.73 -11.42
N SER A 802 27.39 29.24 -10.22
CA SER A 802 26.42 30.34 -9.98
C SER A 802 24.96 30.06 -10.39
N HIS A 803 24.58 28.80 -10.54
CA HIS A 803 23.20 28.38 -10.79
C HIS A 803 22.68 27.46 -9.68
N PHE A 804 21.41 27.63 -9.32
CA PHE A 804 20.67 26.70 -8.47
C PHE A 804 19.92 25.71 -9.35
N TYR A 805 20.06 24.42 -9.06
CA TYR A 805 19.32 23.34 -9.70
C TYR A 805 18.45 22.68 -8.63
N TYR A 806 17.13 22.65 -8.82
CA TYR A 806 16.25 22.00 -7.85
C TYR A 806 15.20 21.14 -8.53
N THR A 807 14.78 20.07 -7.84
CA THR A 807 13.67 19.23 -8.27
C THR A 807 12.36 19.80 -7.73
N ASP A 808 11.34 19.87 -8.59
CA ASP A 808 10.03 20.41 -8.26
C ASP A 808 8.93 19.36 -8.48
N TRP A 809 8.16 19.06 -7.43
CA TRP A 809 7.09 18.06 -7.49
C TRP A 809 5.79 18.55 -8.11
N GLU A 810 5.54 19.86 -8.15
CA GLU A 810 4.35 20.39 -8.82
C GLU A 810 4.55 20.44 -10.34
N ARG A 811 5.78 20.66 -10.78
CA ARG A 811 6.15 20.68 -12.20
C ARG A 811 6.67 19.35 -12.74
N ASP A 812 6.91 18.35 -11.87
CA ASP A 812 7.57 17.09 -12.21
C ASP A 812 8.86 17.31 -13.02
N GLY A 813 9.70 18.24 -12.58
CA GLY A 813 10.82 18.76 -13.36
C GLY A 813 12.03 19.20 -12.55
N ILE A 814 13.12 19.49 -13.27
CA ILE A 814 14.30 20.18 -12.74
C ILE A 814 14.21 21.65 -13.16
N MET A 815 14.34 22.52 -12.18
CA MET A 815 14.29 23.96 -12.34
C MET A 815 15.69 24.53 -12.16
N VAL A 816 16.05 25.50 -12.99
CA VAL A 816 17.36 26.16 -12.98
C VAL A 816 17.19 27.64 -12.74
N ILE A 817 17.88 28.16 -11.72
CA ILE A 817 17.88 29.59 -11.40
C ILE A 817 19.29 30.15 -11.50
N ASP A 818 19.48 31.15 -12.35
CA ASP A 818 20.71 31.94 -12.39
C ASP A 818 20.77 32.90 -11.19
N GLN A 819 21.83 32.82 -10.37
CA GLN A 819 21.98 33.62 -9.16
C GLN A 819 22.11 35.14 -9.43
N SER A 820 22.55 35.52 -10.63
CA SER A 820 22.84 36.90 -11.01
C SER A 820 21.62 37.61 -11.61
N THR A 821 20.89 36.91 -12.48
CA THR A 821 19.72 37.45 -13.18
C THR A 821 18.39 37.13 -12.47
N GLY A 822 18.36 36.04 -11.70
CA GLY A 822 17.13 35.48 -11.12
C GLY A 822 16.21 34.81 -12.15
N GLU A 823 16.68 34.62 -13.39
CA GLU A 823 15.94 33.91 -14.43
C GLU A 823 15.71 32.46 -14.00
N ASN A 824 14.49 31.96 -14.19
CA ASN A 824 14.07 30.62 -13.77
C ASN A 824 13.58 29.82 -14.98
N THR A 825 14.33 28.80 -15.39
CA THR A 825 14.03 27.93 -16.53
C THR A 825 13.64 26.53 -16.06
N ALA A 826 12.71 25.90 -16.79
CA ALA A 826 12.19 24.58 -16.46
C ALA A 826 12.69 23.53 -17.45
N TYR A 827 13.15 22.38 -16.94
CA TYR A 827 13.56 21.22 -17.71
C TYR A 827 12.80 20.00 -17.22
N LEU A 828 11.96 19.43 -18.08
CA LEU A 828 11.12 18.28 -17.73
C LEU A 828 11.83 16.98 -18.16
N PRO A 829 12.04 15.99 -17.29
CA PRO A 829 12.52 14.68 -17.71
C PRO A 829 11.53 13.99 -18.65
N ILE A 830 12.02 12.98 -19.39
CA ILE A 830 11.23 12.21 -20.37
C ILE A 830 10.04 11.47 -19.70
N GLN A 831 10.18 11.10 -18.43
CA GLN A 831 9.11 10.50 -17.63
C GLN A 831 8.51 11.57 -16.71
N HIS A 832 7.19 11.81 -16.84
CA HIS A 832 6.45 12.73 -15.97
C HIS A 832 6.04 12.02 -14.67
N SER A 833 6.99 11.88 -13.74
CA SER A 833 6.76 11.44 -12.36
C SER A 833 7.70 12.18 -11.42
N HIS A 834 7.36 12.25 -10.14
CA HIS A 834 8.11 13.02 -9.15
C HIS A 834 9.60 12.69 -9.13
N LEU A 835 10.41 13.75 -9.15
CA LEU A 835 11.86 13.70 -9.00
C LEU A 835 12.24 13.96 -7.55
N TYR A 836 13.17 13.17 -7.02
CA TYR A 836 13.60 13.25 -5.63
C TYR A 836 14.96 13.97 -5.53
N GLY A 837 16.01 13.29 -5.07
CA GLY A 837 17.36 13.83 -4.95
C GLY A 837 17.94 14.31 -6.28
N ILE A 838 18.74 15.37 -6.20
CA ILE A 838 19.51 15.95 -7.31
C ILE A 838 20.93 16.27 -6.84
N ILE A 839 21.92 15.97 -7.69
CA ILE A 839 23.31 16.35 -7.49
C ILE A 839 23.95 16.70 -8.82
N VAL A 840 24.90 17.63 -8.82
CA VAL A 840 25.71 17.96 -10.00
C VAL A 840 27.08 17.32 -9.87
N ILE A 841 27.51 16.61 -10.92
CA ILE A 841 28.86 16.10 -11.05
C ILE A 841 29.63 17.07 -11.96
N PRO A 842 30.62 17.79 -11.43
CA PRO A 842 31.38 18.74 -12.23
C PRO A 842 32.49 18.03 -13.00
N SER A 843 32.97 18.65 -14.08
CA SER A 843 34.01 18.08 -14.96
C SER A 843 35.30 17.69 -14.23
N GLN A 844 35.66 18.38 -13.15
CA GLN A 844 36.86 18.05 -12.37
C GLN A 844 36.78 16.70 -11.63
N CYS A 845 35.60 16.07 -11.59
CA CYS A 845 35.37 14.80 -10.93
C CYS A 845 35.28 13.60 -11.89
N LEU A 846 35.37 13.82 -13.21
CA LEU A 846 35.14 12.81 -14.25
C LEU A 846 36.40 12.49 -15.06
#